data_AF-A0A544Z8X1-F1
#
_entry.id   AF-A0A544Z8X1-F1
#
_cell.length_a   1.000
_cell.length_b   1.000
_cell.length_c   1.000
_cell.angle_alpha   90.00
_cell.angle_beta   90.00
_cell.angle_gamma   90.00
#
_symmetry.space_group_name_H-M   'P 1'
#
loop_
_entity.id
_entity.type
_entity.pdbx_description
1 polymer ?
#
loop_
_entity_poly.entity_id
_entity_poly.type
_entity_poly.pdbx_seq_one_letter_code
_entity_poly.pdbx_strand_id
1 'polypeptide(L)'
;MRKARPVLWSLLTLSLVIPLTAAPASAKAPPEEPAKGHRPPVLDLETLTGAKAEAMMEQGRLTSVELTQMYIDRIDALNKRGPGLNAVTQLNADALKEAAEADRQRAKGHVLGPAHGLPILLKDLIDVKGMYTSAGNYSLRNSFPATDAGITKKLREHGVVVLGKVGLSEFANSFGNQPSGFANLTGQVINGIDADQNPSGSSSGTGAAMAAAMSTLGIGTETSGSIISPSSTQSLVGLRPTVGLVPGYGIAPISASQDTAGPMVRSVPDAAMTLQSIAGPDPDSDAEYRAVFGDDYLKTGVIPTPPAQVPDYMKALDLGFVKGKKIGYNGTLTEGSPLKIAYDALVAAGAIMVPRPTVSIPAIPNLPSGYEQHKTIDEYYKRLGSQAPIKSLAEEVADNQANAHQALKYGNNNHLGALNADVTPGGANETAYRANLPVRKAAWHKAIDDMMTYPGSDPSQPADPVIAILGSVPNGPQAGYPSMTIPMGYNATTRRAVNVQIHGNAYDEYNLIGAGYVIEQATKLRQTAGNVNPSMYRCAPTVPAEPYASRGHCNPAYDTIMKMLGGAPAPLPFSLETESAQSLSARLAAGTLTSEALVKAYLYRIALTNAEGPAIQAVRSVNTDAIKEARKADKEREKAAKDKKGKHDPLGPLAGLPVLVNDGFDVDSLPTTGGSIALQDLRPAKDSTVVAKLKAAGAIILGKTNITELNGVFDANLPEGYSSLAGQVLLPSDTDKTPAGSSAGSAAATASGLAAFTVGMETSPDSAQLVAPADAAGVVGLKPTVGLVSRTGTLPVAKSQDAPGPITRTVYDAAKALTAMAGADPADPATKDAPVKDYTAGLSKTALQGKRIAVISSTSGPYPAVVSALQSLGATTITVTVGTPSPDPASIVSREFKRDLNAYLSGAERGPGARSLQDVIDYNDANPVEGLKYQQGQLLDAQAVDLSDPATGAAYTSDLQAGQASARALIDGILANGTPGDPSDDFDAVLVPSGNALVGHADRAGYPVLTLPAGYGATNSSAGRNPIGVALVGTAFSEATLLADGYALEQATAVRLAPSDTNPSMWRCVPGSTFFTGELCNPGDRLLQSGPRR
;
A
#
# COMPACT_ATOMS: atom_id res chain seq x y z
N MET A 1 33.10 47.23 -22.33
CA MET A 1 34.31 47.89 -22.88
C MET A 1 35.47 46.93 -22.62
N ARG A 2 36.32 46.45 -23.54
CA ARG A 2 36.65 46.63 -24.96
C ARG A 2 36.92 45.19 -25.50
N LYS A 3 36.32 44.75 -26.62
CA LYS A 3 36.81 44.85 -28.03
C LYS A 3 38.25 44.33 -28.19
N ALA A 4 38.67 43.61 -29.23
CA ALA A 4 38.07 42.97 -30.41
C ALA A 4 39.27 42.38 -31.23
N ARG A 5 39.04 41.28 -31.99
CA ARG A 5 39.43 40.94 -33.41
C ARG A 5 40.67 41.60 -34.05
N PRO A 6 41.41 40.98 -35.04
CA PRO A 6 40.85 40.66 -36.38
C PRO A 6 41.53 39.50 -37.21
N VAL A 7 40.84 38.76 -38.11
CA VAL A 7 40.52 38.92 -39.57
C VAL A 7 41.57 38.33 -40.54
N LEU A 8 41.13 37.54 -41.56
CA LEU A 8 41.27 37.76 -43.04
C LEU A 8 40.75 36.51 -43.81
N TRP A 9 39.64 36.58 -44.57
CA TRP A 9 39.41 36.98 -46.00
C TRP A 9 39.36 35.76 -46.97
N SER A 10 38.20 35.43 -47.58
CA SER A 10 37.68 35.87 -48.91
C SER A 10 38.27 35.06 -50.08
N LEU A 11 37.65 34.66 -51.20
CA LEU A 11 36.33 34.72 -51.86
C LEU A 11 36.49 33.91 -53.19
N LEU A 12 35.44 33.23 -53.70
CA LEU A 12 34.92 33.26 -55.10
C LEU A 12 34.16 31.98 -55.54
N THR A 13 32.85 32.17 -55.72
CA THR A 13 31.92 31.73 -56.79
C THR A 13 32.32 30.70 -57.86
N LEU A 14 31.44 29.72 -58.15
CA LEU A 14 30.60 29.67 -59.38
C LEU A 14 29.59 28.48 -59.38
N SER A 15 28.41 28.71 -59.95
CA SER A 15 27.31 27.76 -60.18
C SER A 15 27.46 26.96 -61.49
N LEU A 16 27.01 25.69 -61.56
CA LEU A 16 26.17 25.14 -62.65
C LEU A 16 25.69 23.68 -62.39
N VAL A 17 24.76 23.25 -63.24
CA VAL A 17 23.65 22.27 -63.12
C VAL A 17 23.97 20.87 -63.73
N ILE A 18 23.58 19.77 -63.04
CA ILE A 18 22.93 18.44 -63.41
C ILE A 18 23.33 17.74 -64.76
N PRO A 19 23.41 16.38 -64.96
CA PRO A 19 22.66 15.27 -64.31
C PRO A 19 23.36 13.92 -63.97
N LEU A 20 22.60 13.11 -63.19
CA LEU A 20 22.46 11.64 -63.12
C LEU A 20 23.58 10.74 -63.68
N THR A 21 24.15 9.90 -62.81
CA THR A 21 24.33 8.45 -63.07
C THR A 21 24.19 7.67 -61.76
N ALA A 22 23.48 6.55 -61.81
CA ALA A 22 23.23 5.65 -60.70
C ALA A 22 24.51 4.91 -60.26
N ALA A 23 24.67 4.70 -58.96
CA ALA A 23 25.68 3.84 -58.36
C ALA A 23 25.05 3.00 -57.21
N PRO A 24 25.56 1.79 -56.96
CA PRO A 24 24.75 0.65 -56.54
C PRO A 24 24.48 0.60 -55.03
N ALA A 25 23.44 -0.15 -54.67
CA ALA A 25 23.11 -0.53 -53.31
C ALA A 25 24.32 -1.18 -52.62
N SER A 26 24.85 -0.49 -51.60
CA SER A 26 25.82 -1.08 -50.68
C SER A 26 25.08 -2.06 -49.77
N ALA A 27 25.34 -3.34 -49.94
CA ALA A 27 24.85 -4.38 -49.04
C ALA A 27 25.41 -4.10 -47.63
N LYS A 28 24.51 -3.84 -46.66
CA LYS A 28 24.85 -3.78 -45.24
C LYS A 28 25.53 -5.10 -44.85
N ALA A 29 26.72 -5.00 -44.27
CA ALA A 29 27.39 -6.14 -43.66
C ALA A 29 26.47 -6.82 -42.63
N PRO A 30 26.53 -8.16 -42.49
CA PRO A 30 25.74 -8.87 -41.49
C PRO A 30 26.14 -8.39 -40.09
N PRO A 31 25.20 -8.31 -39.13
CA PRO A 31 25.54 -7.98 -37.75
C PRO A 31 26.46 -9.05 -37.17
N GLU A 32 27.57 -8.63 -36.56
CA GLU A 32 28.45 -9.51 -35.79
C GLU A 32 27.64 -10.23 -34.69
N GLU A 33 27.95 -11.51 -34.45
CA GLU A 33 27.49 -12.22 -33.25
C GLU A 33 27.80 -11.38 -31.99
N PRO A 34 26.93 -11.39 -30.96
CA PRO A 34 27.20 -10.67 -29.72
C PRO A 34 28.57 -11.11 -29.18
N ALA A 35 29.50 -10.16 -29.13
CA ALA A 35 30.88 -10.40 -28.74
C ALA A 35 30.92 -11.15 -27.40
N LYS A 36 31.66 -12.27 -27.35
CA LYS A 36 32.00 -12.95 -26.09
C LYS A 36 32.62 -11.92 -25.14
N GLY A 37 31.83 -11.44 -24.17
CA GLY A 37 32.23 -10.38 -23.23
C GLY A 37 31.29 -9.17 -23.15
N HIS A 38 30.20 -9.09 -23.94
CA HIS A 38 29.17 -8.05 -23.75
C HIS A 38 28.53 -8.19 -22.36
N ARG A 39 28.66 -7.13 -21.54
CA ARG A 39 27.94 -7.03 -20.26
C ARG A 39 26.72 -6.16 -20.49
N PRO A 40 25.53 -6.56 -20.01
CA PRO A 40 24.33 -5.75 -20.11
C PRO A 40 24.59 -4.33 -19.57
N PRO A 41 24.08 -3.28 -20.23
CA PRO A 41 24.25 -1.92 -19.73
C PRO A 41 23.50 -1.74 -18.41
N VAL A 42 24.04 -0.93 -17.49
CA VAL A 42 23.26 -0.45 -16.34
C VAL A 42 22.38 0.70 -16.82
N LEU A 43 21.07 0.53 -16.76
CA LEU A 43 20.08 1.49 -17.25
C LEU A 43 19.24 2.04 -16.11
N ASP A 44 19.07 3.36 -16.07
CA ASP A 44 18.02 3.98 -15.26
C ASP A 44 16.66 3.74 -15.95
N LEU A 45 15.90 2.78 -15.42
CA LEU A 45 14.60 2.39 -15.96
C LEU A 45 13.51 3.44 -15.72
N GLU A 46 13.64 4.33 -14.73
CA GLU A 46 12.64 5.37 -14.47
C GLU A 46 12.62 6.46 -15.53
N THR A 47 13.76 6.67 -16.21
CA THR A 47 13.96 7.67 -17.26
C THR A 47 14.13 7.06 -18.66
N LEU A 48 14.22 5.73 -18.78
CA LEU A 48 14.26 5.04 -20.08
C LEU A 48 12.88 5.05 -20.76
N THR A 49 12.81 5.69 -21.93
CA THR A 49 11.66 5.64 -22.85
C THR A 49 11.80 4.46 -23.83
N GLY A 50 10.68 3.99 -24.36
CA GLY A 50 10.65 2.95 -25.40
C GLY A 50 11.40 3.36 -26.65
N ALA A 51 11.24 4.62 -27.09
CA ALA A 51 11.99 5.16 -28.23
C ALA A 51 13.52 5.10 -28.03
N LYS A 52 14.00 5.36 -26.81
CA LYS A 52 15.43 5.26 -26.48
C LYS A 52 15.88 3.80 -26.41
N ALA A 53 15.06 2.91 -25.85
CA ALA A 53 15.33 1.48 -25.81
C ALA A 53 15.44 0.88 -27.21
N GLU A 54 14.49 1.19 -28.11
CA GLU A 54 14.53 0.81 -29.53
C GLU A 54 15.82 1.27 -30.21
N ALA A 55 16.17 2.55 -30.08
CA ALA A 55 17.40 3.08 -30.66
C ALA A 55 18.66 2.37 -30.12
N MET A 56 18.66 1.96 -28.84
CA MET A 56 19.76 1.18 -28.27
C MET A 56 19.80 -0.25 -28.81
N MET A 57 18.65 -0.88 -29.03
CA MET A 57 18.56 -2.21 -29.64
C MET A 57 18.97 -2.21 -31.12
N GLU A 58 18.59 -1.19 -31.88
CA GLU A 58 19.06 -0.99 -33.27
C GLU A 58 20.57 -0.81 -33.36
N GLN A 59 21.18 -0.20 -32.34
CA GLN A 59 22.64 -0.01 -32.24
C GLN A 59 23.37 -1.23 -31.67
N GLY A 60 22.67 -2.32 -31.32
CA GLY A 60 23.26 -3.51 -30.69
C GLY A 60 23.82 -3.25 -29.29
N ARG A 61 23.37 -2.18 -28.62
CA ARG A 61 23.81 -1.78 -27.26
C ARG A 61 22.94 -2.34 -26.14
N LEU A 62 21.81 -2.94 -26.52
CA LEU A 62 20.80 -3.53 -25.65
C LEU A 62 20.09 -4.62 -26.46
N THR A 63 19.66 -5.69 -25.81
CA THR A 63 18.79 -6.71 -26.39
C THR A 63 17.42 -6.70 -25.73
N SER A 64 16.40 -7.23 -26.40
CA SER A 64 15.07 -7.42 -25.83
C SER A 64 15.11 -8.33 -24.60
N VAL A 65 15.95 -9.38 -24.62
CA VAL A 65 16.15 -10.28 -23.46
C VAL A 65 16.72 -9.53 -22.26
N GLU A 66 17.77 -8.72 -22.44
CA GLU A 66 18.35 -7.92 -21.36
C GLU A 66 17.34 -6.94 -20.77
N LEU A 67 16.63 -6.20 -21.63
CA LEU A 67 15.62 -5.25 -21.18
C LEU A 67 14.49 -5.94 -20.41
N THR A 68 13.99 -7.07 -20.92
CA THR A 68 12.94 -7.87 -20.28
C THR A 68 13.41 -8.38 -18.91
N GLN A 69 14.63 -8.89 -18.81
CA GLN A 69 15.21 -9.34 -17.54
C GLN A 69 15.33 -8.19 -16.52
N MET A 70 15.79 -7.00 -16.94
CA MET A 70 15.88 -5.83 -16.06
C MET A 70 14.52 -5.44 -15.48
N TYR A 71 13.44 -5.53 -16.27
CA TYR A 71 12.09 -5.26 -15.75
C TYR A 71 11.56 -6.38 -14.84
N ILE A 72 11.88 -7.65 -15.11
CA ILE A 72 11.56 -8.74 -14.18
C ILE A 72 12.25 -8.49 -12.82
N ASP A 73 13.53 -8.12 -12.82
CA ASP A 73 14.29 -7.83 -11.61
C ASP A 73 13.72 -6.62 -10.85
N ARG A 74 13.28 -5.58 -11.59
CA ARG A 74 12.64 -4.40 -11.01
C ARG A 74 11.24 -4.70 -10.45
N ILE A 75 10.44 -5.53 -11.12
CA ILE A 75 9.16 -6.01 -10.61
C ILE A 75 9.40 -6.76 -9.29
N ASP A 76 10.35 -7.68 -9.26
CA ASP A 76 10.71 -8.41 -8.04
C ASP A 76 11.14 -7.44 -6.91
N ALA A 77 11.88 -6.37 -7.24
CA ALA A 77 12.36 -5.38 -6.26
C ALA A 77 11.26 -4.47 -5.70
N LEU A 78 10.23 -4.12 -6.49
CA LEU A 78 9.27 -3.07 -6.14
C LEU A 78 7.85 -3.57 -5.88
N ASN A 79 7.45 -4.67 -6.52
CA ASN A 79 6.09 -5.18 -6.44
C ASN A 79 5.79 -5.77 -5.06
N LYS A 80 6.79 -6.45 -4.47
CA LYS A 80 6.72 -7.09 -3.15
C LYS A 80 7.84 -6.64 -2.21
N ARG A 81 9.12 -6.83 -2.59
CA ARG A 81 10.30 -6.62 -1.71
C ARG A 81 10.50 -5.21 -1.15
N GLY A 82 10.21 -4.19 -1.96
CA GLY A 82 10.39 -2.79 -1.63
C GLY A 82 9.11 -2.19 -1.05
N PRO A 83 8.49 -1.20 -1.70
CA PRO A 83 7.25 -0.58 -1.20
C PRO A 83 6.00 -1.47 -1.24
N GLY A 84 6.09 -2.71 -1.73
CA GLY A 84 4.95 -3.61 -1.76
C GLY A 84 3.79 -3.13 -2.64
N LEU A 85 4.09 -2.54 -3.82
CA LEU A 85 3.06 -1.89 -4.66
C LEU A 85 1.91 -2.82 -5.09
N ASN A 86 2.17 -4.14 -5.13
CA ASN A 86 1.20 -5.16 -5.50
C ASN A 86 0.51 -4.88 -6.85
N ALA A 87 1.23 -4.24 -7.77
CA ALA A 87 0.75 -3.78 -9.06
C ALA A 87 0.75 -4.89 -10.12
N VAL A 88 1.73 -5.79 -10.10
CA VAL A 88 1.87 -6.92 -11.05
C VAL A 88 1.31 -8.19 -10.41
N THR A 89 0.35 -8.83 -11.08
CA THR A 89 -0.35 -10.01 -10.56
C THR A 89 0.12 -11.30 -11.20
N GLN A 90 0.69 -11.25 -12.40
CA GLN A 90 1.23 -12.42 -13.10
C GLN A 90 2.40 -12.04 -14.01
N LEU A 91 3.43 -12.88 -14.13
CA LEU A 91 4.46 -12.77 -15.17
C LEU A 91 4.19 -13.84 -16.22
N ASN A 92 4.44 -13.50 -17.48
CA ASN A 92 4.39 -14.46 -18.57
C ASN A 92 5.63 -15.37 -18.50
N ALA A 93 5.41 -16.68 -18.33
CA ALA A 93 6.49 -17.67 -18.27
C ALA A 93 7.33 -17.71 -19.58
N ASP A 94 6.73 -17.32 -20.71
CA ASP A 94 7.39 -17.25 -22.01
C ASP A 94 8.03 -15.87 -22.31
N ALA A 95 7.96 -14.88 -21.42
CA ALA A 95 8.42 -13.50 -21.71
C ALA A 95 9.86 -13.42 -22.25
N LEU A 96 10.82 -14.10 -21.60
CA LEU A 96 12.22 -14.11 -22.04
C LEU A 96 12.41 -14.86 -23.37
N LYS A 97 11.56 -15.85 -23.65
CA LYS A 97 11.57 -16.59 -24.92
C LYS A 97 11.00 -15.76 -26.06
N GLU A 98 9.92 -15.02 -25.81
CA GLU A 98 9.36 -14.01 -26.73
C GLU A 98 10.40 -12.93 -27.04
N ALA A 99 11.08 -12.42 -26.01
CA ALA A 99 12.16 -11.45 -26.17
C ALA A 99 13.32 -11.99 -27.03
N ALA A 100 13.74 -13.23 -26.77
CA ALA A 100 14.79 -13.87 -27.57
C ALA A 100 14.37 -14.09 -29.03
N GLU A 101 13.08 -14.30 -29.30
CA GLU A 101 12.56 -14.34 -30.67
C GLU A 101 12.58 -12.96 -31.34
N ALA A 102 12.18 -11.91 -30.62
CA ALA A 102 12.26 -10.54 -31.12
C ALA A 102 13.70 -10.16 -31.49
N ASP A 103 14.67 -10.51 -30.66
CA ASP A 103 16.11 -10.33 -30.94
C ASP A 103 16.55 -11.10 -32.20
N ARG A 104 16.12 -12.37 -32.35
CA ARG A 104 16.42 -13.18 -33.55
C ARG A 104 15.82 -12.58 -34.83
N GLN A 105 14.61 -12.05 -34.76
CA GLN A 105 13.97 -11.39 -35.90
C GLN A 105 14.72 -10.10 -36.26
N ARG A 106 15.07 -9.29 -35.26
CA ARG A 106 15.84 -8.05 -35.45
C ARG A 106 17.20 -8.33 -36.08
N ALA A 107 17.92 -9.36 -35.63
CA ALA A 107 19.19 -9.79 -36.21
C ALA A 107 19.08 -10.21 -37.69
N LYS A 108 17.91 -10.69 -38.12
CA LYS A 108 17.59 -11.00 -39.52
C LYS A 108 17.08 -9.79 -40.33
N GLY A 109 17.01 -8.60 -39.71
CA GLY A 109 16.48 -7.39 -40.33
C GLY A 109 14.94 -7.32 -40.35
N HIS A 110 14.25 -8.17 -39.58
CA HIS A 110 12.80 -8.17 -39.46
C HIS A 110 12.38 -7.41 -38.19
N VAL A 111 11.94 -6.16 -38.38
CA VAL A 111 11.33 -5.33 -37.32
C VAL A 111 9.84 -5.23 -37.63
N LEU A 112 9.00 -5.75 -36.74
CA LEU A 112 7.56 -5.95 -37.00
C LEU A 112 6.70 -4.72 -36.67
N GLY A 113 7.24 -3.76 -35.93
CA GLY A 113 6.54 -2.55 -35.53
C GLY A 113 7.42 -1.61 -34.71
N PRO A 114 6.90 -0.43 -34.32
CA PRO A 114 7.67 0.56 -33.56
C PRO A 114 8.00 0.12 -32.12
N ALA A 115 7.35 -0.94 -31.62
CA ALA A 115 7.54 -1.50 -30.28
C ALA A 115 8.22 -2.89 -30.27
N HIS A 116 8.84 -3.29 -31.39
CA HIS A 116 9.33 -4.65 -31.59
C HIS A 116 10.35 -5.06 -30.52
N GLY A 117 10.02 -6.02 -29.67
CA GLY A 117 10.91 -6.51 -28.61
C GLY A 117 10.88 -5.69 -27.32
N LEU A 118 10.00 -4.68 -27.22
CA LEU A 118 9.75 -3.99 -25.96
C LEU A 118 8.79 -4.80 -25.07
N PRO A 119 9.02 -4.84 -23.75
CA PRO A 119 8.11 -5.48 -22.81
C PRO A 119 6.88 -4.62 -22.52
N ILE A 120 5.72 -5.29 -22.40
CA ILE A 120 4.43 -4.68 -22.09
C ILE A 120 3.68 -5.41 -20.96
N LEU A 121 3.07 -4.64 -20.05
CA LEU A 121 2.16 -5.15 -19.03
C LEU A 121 0.70 -4.87 -19.41
N LEU A 122 -0.15 -5.88 -19.23
CA LEU A 122 -1.57 -5.84 -19.59
C LEU A 122 -2.45 -5.93 -18.35
N LYS A 123 -3.49 -5.10 -18.25
CA LYS A 123 -4.48 -5.21 -17.17
C LYS A 123 -5.11 -6.62 -17.13
N ASP A 124 -5.33 -7.17 -15.94
CA ASP A 124 -5.98 -8.48 -15.70
C ASP A 124 -7.50 -8.46 -15.97
N LEU A 125 -7.86 -7.95 -17.15
CA LEU A 125 -9.15 -8.06 -17.83
C LEU A 125 -8.96 -8.52 -19.28
N ILE A 126 -7.75 -8.37 -19.82
CA ILE A 126 -7.43 -8.65 -21.21
C ILE A 126 -7.02 -10.10 -21.30
N ASP A 127 -7.55 -10.90 -22.21
CA ASP A 127 -7.16 -12.30 -22.38
C ASP A 127 -5.75 -12.42 -22.97
N VAL A 128 -4.95 -13.32 -22.37
CA VAL A 128 -3.67 -13.79 -22.93
C VAL A 128 -3.65 -15.31 -22.79
N LYS A 129 -3.50 -16.01 -23.91
CA LYS A 129 -3.42 -17.47 -23.94
C LYS A 129 -2.22 -17.95 -23.11
N GLY A 130 -2.46 -18.94 -22.24
CA GLY A 130 -1.44 -19.51 -21.35
C GLY A 130 -1.26 -18.75 -20.04
N MET A 131 -1.95 -17.64 -19.86
CA MET A 131 -2.02 -16.86 -18.62
C MET A 131 -3.45 -16.91 -18.07
N TYR A 132 -3.65 -16.65 -16.78
CA TYR A 132 -5.02 -16.54 -16.28
C TYR A 132 -5.56 -15.13 -16.58
N THR A 133 -6.87 -14.98 -16.63
CA THR A 133 -7.54 -13.68 -16.72
C THR A 133 -8.71 -13.68 -15.75
N SER A 134 -8.51 -13.03 -14.60
CA SER A 134 -9.37 -13.22 -13.42
C SER A 134 -10.34 -12.06 -13.16
N ALA A 135 -10.14 -10.91 -13.79
CA ALA A 135 -10.85 -9.67 -13.43
C ALA A 135 -10.72 -9.30 -11.93
N GLY A 136 -9.72 -9.83 -11.23
CA GLY A 136 -9.56 -9.74 -9.78
C GLY A 136 -10.59 -10.55 -8.97
N ASN A 137 -11.48 -11.29 -9.62
CA ASN A 137 -12.58 -11.99 -8.99
C ASN A 137 -12.24 -13.43 -8.60
N TYR A 138 -12.73 -13.83 -7.43
CA TYR A 138 -12.49 -15.18 -6.91
C TYR A 138 -13.01 -16.27 -7.83
N SER A 139 -14.20 -16.10 -8.43
CA SER A 139 -14.82 -17.12 -9.29
C SER A 139 -14.03 -17.39 -10.58
N LEU A 140 -13.20 -16.43 -11.01
CA LEU A 140 -12.37 -16.52 -12.22
C LEU A 140 -10.89 -16.83 -11.93
N ARG A 141 -10.54 -17.19 -10.69
CA ARG A 141 -9.14 -17.46 -10.25
C ARG A 141 -8.38 -18.50 -11.09
N ASN A 142 -9.09 -19.38 -11.79
CA ASN A 142 -8.54 -20.40 -12.69
C ASN A 142 -9.06 -20.25 -14.13
N SER A 143 -9.42 -19.04 -14.56
CA SER A 143 -9.87 -18.78 -15.93
C SER A 143 -8.67 -18.58 -16.86
N PHE A 144 -8.40 -19.58 -17.71
CA PHE A 144 -7.36 -19.52 -18.74
C PHE A 144 -8.01 -19.45 -20.13
N PRO A 145 -7.93 -18.31 -20.83
CA PRO A 145 -8.60 -18.15 -22.11
C PRO A 145 -7.97 -19.05 -23.18
N ALA A 146 -8.81 -19.60 -24.05
CA ALA A 146 -8.38 -20.49 -25.14
C ALA A 146 -7.57 -19.74 -26.22
N THR A 147 -7.78 -18.44 -26.36
CA THR A 147 -7.18 -17.56 -27.36
C THR A 147 -6.80 -16.22 -26.76
N ASP A 148 -5.86 -15.52 -27.41
CA ASP A 148 -5.50 -14.14 -27.08
C ASP A 148 -6.67 -13.18 -27.35
N ALA A 149 -6.78 -12.11 -26.56
CA ALA A 149 -7.60 -10.95 -26.89
C ALA A 149 -7.16 -10.31 -28.22
N GLY A 150 -8.04 -9.55 -28.87
CA GLY A 150 -7.74 -8.91 -30.15
C GLY A 150 -6.51 -7.98 -30.08
N ILE A 151 -6.38 -7.18 -29.01
CA ILE A 151 -5.20 -6.34 -28.78
C ILE A 151 -3.94 -7.16 -28.50
N THR A 152 -4.05 -8.31 -27.82
CA THR A 152 -2.92 -9.20 -27.54
C THR A 152 -2.39 -9.82 -28.82
N LYS A 153 -3.27 -10.27 -29.73
CA LYS A 153 -2.89 -10.77 -31.06
C LYS A 153 -2.08 -9.71 -31.82
N LYS A 154 -2.57 -8.47 -31.88
CA LYS A 154 -1.89 -7.34 -32.54
C LYS A 154 -0.53 -7.02 -31.92
N LEU A 155 -0.41 -7.03 -30.60
CA LEU A 155 0.89 -6.83 -29.93
C LEU A 155 1.91 -7.87 -30.38
N ARG A 156 1.52 -9.15 -30.45
CA ARG A 156 2.39 -10.23 -30.93
C ARG A 156 2.75 -10.08 -32.41
N GLU A 157 1.80 -9.66 -33.24
CA GLU A 157 2.03 -9.35 -34.67
C GLU A 157 3.07 -8.24 -34.86
N HIS A 158 3.14 -7.27 -33.95
CA HIS A 158 4.13 -6.19 -33.94
C HIS A 158 5.42 -6.54 -33.16
N GLY A 159 5.58 -7.81 -32.76
CA GLY A 159 6.77 -8.30 -32.08
C GLY A 159 6.94 -7.82 -30.63
N VAL A 160 5.89 -7.30 -30.00
CA VAL A 160 5.92 -6.82 -28.61
C VAL A 160 5.98 -8.02 -27.65
N VAL A 161 6.80 -7.93 -26.61
CA VAL A 161 6.98 -8.98 -25.60
C VAL A 161 5.93 -8.83 -24.50
N VAL A 162 5.02 -9.78 -24.37
CA VAL A 162 4.03 -9.75 -23.29
C VAL A 162 4.74 -10.13 -21.99
N LEU A 163 5.01 -9.13 -21.13
CA LEU A 163 5.75 -9.34 -19.88
C LEU A 163 4.88 -9.97 -18.79
N GLY A 164 3.62 -9.55 -18.68
CA GLY A 164 2.79 -9.95 -17.55
C GLY A 164 1.42 -9.27 -17.47
N LYS A 165 0.73 -9.54 -16.36
CA LYS A 165 -0.55 -8.95 -15.98
C LYS A 165 -0.40 -7.99 -14.80
N VAL A 166 -1.23 -6.96 -14.76
CA VAL A 166 -1.34 -6.03 -13.64
C VAL A 166 -2.72 -6.05 -12.99
N GLY A 167 -2.74 -5.73 -11.69
CA GLY A 167 -3.94 -5.67 -10.87
C GLY A 167 -4.90 -4.55 -11.26
N LEU A 168 -6.08 -4.58 -10.66
CA LEU A 168 -7.18 -3.66 -10.95
C LEU A 168 -8.10 -3.51 -9.74
N SER A 169 -9.03 -2.55 -9.82
CA SER A 169 -10.28 -2.67 -9.06
C SER A 169 -11.14 -3.77 -9.66
N GLU A 170 -11.59 -4.73 -8.85
CA GLU A 170 -12.36 -5.91 -9.28
C GLU A 170 -13.47 -5.60 -10.30
N PHE A 171 -13.52 -6.37 -11.39
CA PHE A 171 -14.36 -6.13 -12.58
C PHE A 171 -14.38 -4.67 -13.04
N ALA A 172 -13.20 -4.10 -13.23
CA ALA A 172 -13.03 -2.70 -13.62
C ALA A 172 -13.79 -1.69 -12.72
N ASN A 173 -13.91 -1.97 -11.42
CA ASN A 173 -14.66 -1.19 -10.43
C ASN A 173 -16.20 -1.32 -10.54
N SER A 174 -16.68 -2.39 -11.18
CA SER A 174 -18.12 -2.66 -11.39
C SER A 174 -18.61 -3.93 -10.70
N PHE A 175 -18.09 -4.23 -9.50
CA PHE A 175 -18.45 -5.43 -8.72
C PHE A 175 -19.26 -5.09 -7.46
N GLY A 176 -18.63 -4.45 -6.47
CA GLY A 176 -19.25 -4.02 -5.20
C GLY A 176 -18.83 -2.59 -4.83
N ASN A 177 -18.63 -2.35 -3.53
CA ASN A 177 -18.25 -1.04 -2.98
C ASN A 177 -16.75 -0.95 -2.68
N GLN A 178 -15.91 -1.63 -3.47
CA GLN A 178 -14.48 -1.69 -3.23
C GLN A 178 -13.77 -0.34 -3.49
N PRO A 179 -12.70 -0.02 -2.74
CA PRO A 179 -11.84 1.10 -3.10
C PRO A 179 -11.09 0.82 -4.42
N SER A 180 -10.60 1.88 -5.06
CA SER A 180 -9.84 1.73 -6.30
C SER A 180 -8.55 0.93 -6.07
N GLY A 181 -8.28 -0.05 -6.92
CA GLY A 181 -7.14 -0.97 -6.79
C GLY A 181 -7.34 -2.17 -5.89
N PHE A 182 -8.50 -2.32 -5.25
CA PHE A 182 -8.79 -3.55 -4.53
C PHE A 182 -9.43 -4.60 -5.44
N ALA A 183 -8.94 -5.83 -5.33
CA ALA A 183 -9.69 -7.01 -5.73
C ALA A 183 -9.53 -8.16 -4.73
N ASN A 184 -10.60 -8.94 -4.52
CA ASN A 184 -10.58 -10.03 -3.54
C ASN A 184 -9.47 -11.06 -3.82
N LEU A 185 -9.21 -11.36 -5.10
CA LEU A 185 -8.19 -12.31 -5.47
C LEU A 185 -6.77 -11.75 -5.30
N THR A 186 -6.51 -10.48 -5.61
CA THR A 186 -5.12 -9.97 -5.69
C THR A 186 -4.74 -9.01 -4.57
N GLY A 187 -5.69 -8.58 -3.75
CA GLY A 187 -5.50 -7.57 -2.71
C GLY A 187 -5.52 -6.14 -3.25
N GLN A 188 -5.08 -5.19 -2.43
CA GLN A 188 -5.00 -3.77 -2.76
C GLN A 188 -3.72 -3.46 -3.56
N VAL A 189 -3.88 -2.77 -4.69
CA VAL A 189 -2.78 -2.08 -5.40
C VAL A 189 -2.48 -0.76 -4.69
N ILE A 190 -1.21 -0.47 -4.43
CA ILE A 190 -0.78 0.78 -3.80
C ILE A 190 -0.33 1.78 -4.89
N ASN A 191 -0.61 3.07 -4.68
CA ASN A 191 -0.22 4.12 -5.62
C ASN A 191 1.32 4.22 -5.72
N GLY A 192 1.84 4.20 -6.96
CA GLY A 192 3.28 4.18 -7.23
C GLY A 192 4.00 5.50 -6.94
N ILE A 193 3.30 6.61 -6.73
CA ILE A 193 3.92 7.88 -6.33
C ILE A 193 3.94 8.02 -4.80
N ASP A 194 2.85 7.67 -4.13
CA ASP A 194 2.73 7.79 -2.68
C ASP A 194 1.68 6.84 -2.12
N ALA A 195 2.11 5.98 -1.18
CA ALA A 195 1.29 4.88 -0.68
C ALA A 195 -0.02 5.31 0.01
N ASP A 196 -0.08 6.54 0.54
CA ASP A 196 -1.28 7.07 1.21
C ASP A 196 -2.34 7.54 0.21
N GLN A 197 -1.99 7.58 -1.07
CA GLN A 197 -2.87 8.08 -2.10
C GLN A 197 -3.68 6.95 -2.70
N ASN A 198 -4.94 7.25 -2.96
CA ASN A 198 -5.77 6.40 -3.81
C ASN A 198 -5.06 6.23 -5.18
N PRO A 199 -4.85 4.99 -5.66
CA PRO A 199 -4.21 4.72 -6.96
C PRO A 199 -5.10 5.12 -8.15
N SER A 200 -6.38 5.39 -7.87
CA SER A 200 -7.45 5.91 -8.71
C SER A 200 -7.88 5.01 -9.87
N GLY A 201 -9.18 4.98 -10.14
CA GLY A 201 -9.77 4.25 -11.24
C GLY A 201 -9.51 2.74 -11.20
N SER A 202 -9.96 2.04 -12.24
CA SER A 202 -9.85 0.59 -12.26
C SER A 202 -8.55 0.05 -12.86
N SER A 203 -7.80 0.84 -13.63
CA SER A 203 -6.46 0.45 -14.14
C SER A 203 -5.35 0.88 -13.18
N SER A 204 -5.63 0.85 -11.88
CA SER A 204 -4.73 1.20 -10.79
C SER A 204 -3.42 0.41 -10.83
N GLY A 205 -3.44 -0.89 -11.13
CA GLY A 205 -2.23 -1.71 -11.29
C GLY A 205 -1.35 -1.24 -12.45
N THR A 206 -1.96 -0.91 -13.61
CA THR A 206 -1.22 -0.30 -14.73
C THR A 206 -0.61 1.04 -14.31
N GLY A 207 -1.38 1.88 -13.60
CA GLY A 207 -0.90 3.16 -13.08
C GLY A 207 0.32 3.02 -12.17
N ALA A 208 0.22 2.16 -11.16
CA ALA A 208 1.30 1.92 -10.19
C ALA A 208 2.54 1.31 -10.83
N ALA A 209 2.37 0.27 -11.66
CA ALA A 209 3.47 -0.39 -12.35
C ALA A 209 4.23 0.58 -13.26
N MET A 210 3.52 1.44 -13.99
CA MET A 210 4.15 2.36 -14.93
C MET A 210 4.81 3.56 -14.26
N ALA A 211 4.23 4.05 -13.16
CA ALA A 211 4.83 5.11 -12.33
C ALA A 211 6.15 4.63 -11.70
N ALA A 212 6.17 3.39 -11.20
CA ALA A 212 7.35 2.72 -10.62
C ALA A 212 8.32 2.14 -11.65
N ALA A 213 8.05 2.32 -12.94
CA ALA A 213 8.85 1.84 -14.06
C ALA A 213 9.09 0.32 -14.13
N MET A 214 8.06 -0.48 -13.85
CA MET A 214 8.08 -1.95 -13.91
C MET A 214 8.01 -2.52 -15.33
N SER A 215 7.78 -1.70 -16.35
CA SER A 215 7.75 -2.09 -17.76
C SER A 215 8.07 -0.88 -18.65
N THR A 216 8.39 -1.14 -19.92
CA THR A 216 8.47 -0.07 -20.94
C THR A 216 7.08 0.45 -21.27
N LEU A 217 6.16 -0.46 -21.59
CA LEU A 217 4.80 -0.14 -22.02
C LEU A 217 3.76 -0.72 -21.04
N GLY A 218 2.59 -0.10 -20.99
CA GLY A 218 1.46 -0.54 -20.15
C GLY A 218 0.12 -0.23 -20.81
N ILE A 219 -0.85 -1.14 -20.65
CA ILE A 219 -2.22 -0.98 -21.14
C ILE A 219 -3.20 -1.02 -19.97
N GLY A 220 -4.07 -0.01 -19.93
CA GLY A 220 -5.27 0.01 -19.11
C GLY A 220 -6.53 -0.18 -19.95
N THR A 221 -7.68 -0.22 -19.29
CA THR A 221 -8.99 -0.21 -19.94
C THR A 221 -9.87 0.85 -19.33
N GLU A 222 -10.76 1.44 -20.14
CA GLU A 222 -11.65 2.51 -19.71
C GLU A 222 -13.06 2.38 -20.25
N THR A 223 -14.01 2.24 -19.32
CA THR A 223 -15.43 2.56 -19.52
C THR A 223 -15.68 4.04 -19.29
N SER A 224 -15.17 4.57 -18.16
CA SER A 224 -15.23 5.98 -17.76
C SER A 224 -14.09 6.30 -16.79
N GLY A 225 -13.12 7.11 -17.21
CA GLY A 225 -11.99 7.59 -16.42
C GLY A 225 -10.93 6.57 -16.00
N SER A 226 -11.05 5.27 -16.31
CA SER A 226 -10.15 4.23 -15.82
C SER A 226 -8.77 4.14 -16.51
N ILE A 227 -8.49 4.97 -17.51
CA ILE A 227 -7.15 5.23 -18.08
C ILE A 227 -6.70 6.64 -17.67
N ILE A 228 -7.59 7.63 -17.83
CA ILE A 228 -7.31 9.06 -17.60
C ILE A 228 -7.08 9.38 -16.12
N SER A 229 -7.94 8.88 -15.23
CA SER A 229 -7.89 9.19 -13.79
C SER A 229 -6.68 8.56 -13.08
N PRO A 230 -6.37 7.25 -13.21
CA PRO A 230 -5.13 6.72 -12.65
C PRO A 230 -3.88 7.41 -13.22
N SER A 231 -3.84 7.68 -14.53
CA SER A 231 -2.71 8.39 -15.15
C SER A 231 -2.52 9.79 -14.57
N SER A 232 -3.62 10.51 -14.36
CA SER A 232 -3.65 11.83 -13.71
C SER A 232 -3.05 11.80 -12.30
N THR A 233 -3.40 10.79 -11.50
CA THR A 233 -2.94 10.66 -10.11
C THR A 233 -1.51 10.12 -9.96
N GLN A 234 -0.97 9.46 -11.00
CA GLN A 234 0.30 8.74 -10.92
C GLN A 234 1.36 9.26 -11.90
N SER A 235 1.20 10.50 -12.39
CA SER A 235 2.18 11.19 -13.25
C SER A 235 2.50 10.43 -14.54
N LEU A 236 1.45 9.97 -15.23
CA LEU A 236 1.54 9.23 -16.50
C LEU A 236 0.84 9.97 -17.64
N VAL A 237 1.27 9.62 -18.86
CA VAL A 237 0.52 9.86 -20.08
C VAL A 237 -0.49 8.74 -20.24
N GLY A 238 -1.78 9.09 -20.19
CA GLY A 238 -2.88 8.15 -20.41
C GLY A 238 -3.65 8.57 -21.65
N LEU A 239 -3.78 7.70 -22.64
CA LEU A 239 -4.56 7.94 -23.86
C LEU A 239 -5.73 6.96 -23.89
N ARG A 240 -6.94 7.49 -23.77
CA ARG A 240 -8.18 6.78 -24.04
C ARG A 240 -8.46 6.88 -25.54
N PRO A 241 -8.44 5.78 -26.31
CA PRO A 241 -8.74 5.85 -27.73
C PRO A 241 -10.24 5.90 -28.00
N THR A 242 -10.61 6.20 -29.24
CA THR A 242 -11.97 6.09 -29.74
C THR A 242 -12.46 4.65 -29.60
N VAL A 243 -13.70 4.46 -29.12
CA VAL A 243 -14.29 3.12 -29.05
C VAL A 243 -14.40 2.56 -30.46
N GLY A 244 -13.92 1.33 -30.67
CA GLY A 244 -13.86 0.68 -31.98
C GLY A 244 -12.59 0.97 -32.80
N LEU A 245 -11.67 1.83 -32.32
CA LEU A 245 -10.34 1.95 -32.95
C LEU A 245 -9.43 0.75 -32.63
N VAL A 246 -9.50 0.27 -31.39
CA VAL A 246 -8.78 -0.92 -30.93
C VAL A 246 -9.77 -2.07 -30.71
N PRO A 247 -9.35 -3.34 -30.90
CA PRO A 247 -10.21 -4.49 -30.65
C PRO A 247 -10.72 -4.56 -29.20
N GLY A 248 -12.02 -4.80 -29.03
CA GLY A 248 -12.66 -5.05 -27.73
C GLY A 248 -12.72 -6.53 -27.34
N TYR A 249 -12.57 -7.43 -28.32
CA TYR A 249 -12.69 -8.87 -28.12
C TYR A 249 -11.67 -9.42 -27.11
N GLY A 250 -12.15 -10.28 -26.20
CA GLY A 250 -11.35 -10.93 -25.17
C GLY A 250 -10.95 -9.97 -24.05
N ILE A 251 -11.70 -8.88 -23.85
CA ILE A 251 -11.55 -7.99 -22.70
C ILE A 251 -12.79 -8.13 -21.83
N ALA A 252 -12.62 -8.56 -20.58
CA ALA A 252 -13.71 -8.68 -19.61
C ALA A 252 -14.46 -7.34 -19.48
N PRO A 253 -15.76 -7.30 -19.82
CA PRO A 253 -16.47 -6.04 -20.08
C PRO A 253 -17.22 -5.46 -18.87
N ILE A 254 -17.50 -4.16 -18.94
CA ILE A 254 -18.57 -3.49 -18.18
C ILE A 254 -19.69 -3.06 -19.15
N SER A 255 -19.31 -2.41 -20.24
CA SER A 255 -20.21 -1.77 -21.20
C SER A 255 -19.49 -1.65 -22.54
N ALA A 256 -19.77 -2.58 -23.45
CA ALA A 256 -19.17 -2.64 -24.78
C ALA A 256 -19.33 -1.34 -25.59
N SER A 257 -20.32 -0.49 -25.27
CA SER A 257 -20.57 0.77 -25.98
C SER A 257 -19.62 1.89 -25.55
N GLN A 258 -18.86 1.70 -24.47
CA GLN A 258 -17.96 2.70 -23.89
C GLN A 258 -16.55 2.16 -23.66
N ASP A 259 -16.42 0.83 -23.48
CA ASP A 259 -15.18 0.16 -23.15
C ASP A 259 -14.15 0.28 -24.28
N THR A 260 -12.94 0.68 -23.91
CA THR A 260 -11.79 0.73 -24.81
C THR A 260 -10.50 0.44 -24.03
N ALA A 261 -9.54 -0.22 -24.67
CA ALA A 261 -8.19 -0.36 -24.14
C ALA A 261 -7.31 0.79 -24.63
N GLY A 262 -6.32 1.20 -23.84
CA GLY A 262 -5.45 2.29 -24.24
C GLY A 262 -4.15 2.36 -23.44
N PRO A 263 -3.14 3.07 -23.97
CA PRO A 263 -1.85 3.14 -23.31
C PRO A 263 -1.90 4.01 -22.06
N MET A 264 -1.20 3.53 -21.05
CA MET A 264 -0.85 4.25 -19.82
C MET A 264 0.65 4.11 -19.65
N VAL A 265 1.40 5.17 -19.94
CA VAL A 265 2.85 5.13 -20.11
C VAL A 265 3.51 6.40 -19.59
N ARG A 266 4.85 6.45 -19.57
CA ARG A 266 5.59 7.59 -18.99
C ARG A 266 5.80 8.75 -19.96
N SER A 267 5.61 8.54 -21.27
CA SER A 267 5.85 9.55 -22.31
C SER A 267 4.86 9.40 -23.48
N VAL A 268 4.60 10.50 -24.19
CA VAL A 268 3.76 10.57 -25.39
C VAL A 268 4.34 9.74 -26.55
N PRO A 269 5.67 9.70 -26.79
CA PRO A 269 6.25 8.77 -27.75
C PRO A 269 5.89 7.31 -27.47
N ASP A 270 5.93 6.89 -26.21
CA ASP A 270 5.56 5.53 -25.82
C ASP A 270 4.04 5.29 -26.00
N ALA A 271 3.21 6.33 -25.85
CA ALA A 271 1.77 6.24 -26.05
C ALA A 271 1.43 6.06 -27.53
N ALA A 272 2.09 6.82 -28.41
CA ALA A 272 1.95 6.71 -29.86
C ALA A 272 2.37 5.31 -30.35
N MET A 273 3.52 4.83 -29.87
CA MET A 273 4.06 3.53 -30.20
C MET A 273 3.14 2.38 -29.73
N THR A 274 2.61 2.49 -28.51
CA THR A 274 1.68 1.48 -27.98
C THR A 274 0.38 1.48 -28.77
N LEU A 275 -0.22 2.65 -29.03
CA LEU A 275 -1.45 2.75 -29.82
C LEU A 275 -1.26 2.17 -31.24
N GLN A 276 -0.14 2.50 -31.89
CA GLN A 276 0.21 1.98 -33.21
C GLN A 276 0.23 0.45 -33.25
N SER A 277 0.62 -0.20 -32.14
CA SER A 277 0.78 -1.65 -32.04
C SER A 277 -0.51 -2.39 -31.68
N ILE A 278 -1.60 -1.67 -31.34
CA ILE A 278 -2.89 -2.28 -30.94
C ILE A 278 -4.09 -1.80 -31.78
N ALA A 279 -3.93 -0.74 -32.57
CA ALA A 279 -5.01 -0.19 -33.38
C ALA A 279 -5.34 -1.04 -34.62
N GLY A 280 -6.59 -0.94 -35.06
CA GLY A 280 -7.06 -1.51 -36.32
C GLY A 280 -8.18 -2.54 -36.14
N PRO A 281 -8.77 -2.97 -37.26
CA PRO A 281 -9.95 -3.83 -37.25
C PRO A 281 -9.64 -5.21 -36.67
N ASP A 282 -10.68 -5.84 -36.14
CA ASP A 282 -10.70 -7.20 -35.62
C ASP A 282 -12.08 -7.82 -35.87
N PRO A 283 -12.19 -8.90 -36.66
CA PRO A 283 -13.47 -9.53 -36.99
C PRO A 283 -14.23 -10.06 -35.77
N ASP A 284 -13.51 -10.54 -34.74
CA ASP A 284 -14.13 -11.07 -33.54
C ASP A 284 -14.81 -9.95 -32.72
N SER A 285 -14.20 -8.75 -32.69
CA SER A 285 -14.79 -7.54 -32.11
C SER A 285 -16.02 -7.06 -32.89
N ASP A 286 -15.99 -7.09 -34.22
CA ASP A 286 -17.17 -6.76 -35.06
C ASP A 286 -18.34 -7.71 -34.76
N ALA A 287 -18.07 -9.02 -34.67
CA ALA A 287 -19.08 -10.01 -34.31
C ALA A 287 -19.66 -9.78 -32.91
N GLU A 288 -18.83 -9.39 -31.95
CA GLU A 288 -19.29 -9.02 -30.61
C GLU A 288 -20.20 -7.79 -30.61
N TYR A 289 -19.80 -6.73 -31.31
CA TYR A 289 -20.63 -5.53 -31.41
C TYR A 289 -21.98 -5.82 -32.07
N ARG A 290 -22.04 -6.68 -33.09
CA ARG A 290 -23.31 -7.12 -33.68
C ARG A 290 -24.18 -7.89 -32.70
N ALA A 291 -23.60 -8.78 -31.89
CA ALA A 291 -24.34 -9.55 -30.89
C ALA A 291 -24.98 -8.65 -29.82
N VAL A 292 -24.26 -7.60 -29.39
CA VAL A 292 -24.75 -6.66 -28.37
C VAL A 292 -25.71 -5.62 -28.96
N PHE A 293 -25.32 -4.95 -30.05
CA PHE A 293 -25.97 -3.75 -30.60
C PHE A 293 -26.81 -3.97 -31.87
N GLY A 294 -26.67 -5.12 -32.55
CA GLY A 294 -27.31 -5.41 -33.83
C GLY A 294 -26.43 -5.11 -35.05
N ASP A 295 -26.86 -5.59 -36.21
CA ASP A 295 -26.10 -5.48 -37.47
C ASP A 295 -25.93 -4.04 -38.00
N ASP A 296 -26.73 -3.09 -37.52
CA ASP A 296 -26.74 -1.70 -37.94
C ASP A 296 -25.99 -0.76 -36.96
N TYR A 297 -25.22 -1.30 -36.01
CA TYR A 297 -24.55 -0.51 -34.97
C TYR A 297 -23.63 0.61 -35.50
N LEU A 298 -22.97 0.41 -36.65
CA LEU A 298 -22.18 1.43 -37.33
C LEU A 298 -23.06 2.51 -37.99
N LYS A 299 -24.20 2.11 -38.57
CA LYS A 299 -25.14 3.03 -39.24
C LYS A 299 -25.86 3.92 -38.23
N THR A 300 -26.15 3.38 -37.05
CA THR A 300 -26.78 4.09 -35.93
C THR A 300 -25.80 4.96 -35.15
N GLY A 301 -24.50 4.84 -35.43
CA GLY A 301 -23.44 5.61 -34.77
C GLY A 301 -23.19 5.20 -33.32
N VAL A 302 -23.62 4.01 -32.90
CA VAL A 302 -23.34 3.52 -31.53
C VAL A 302 -21.84 3.44 -31.30
N ILE A 303 -21.15 2.84 -32.27
CA ILE A 303 -19.71 2.91 -32.44
C ILE A 303 -19.43 3.79 -33.66
N PRO A 304 -18.54 4.78 -33.57
CA PRO A 304 -18.13 5.56 -34.73
C PRO A 304 -17.62 4.65 -35.85
N THR A 305 -17.75 5.09 -37.11
CA THR A 305 -17.26 4.28 -38.25
C THR A 305 -15.74 4.35 -38.32
N PRO A 306 -15.01 3.21 -38.18
CA PRO A 306 -13.56 3.21 -38.20
C PRO A 306 -12.98 3.75 -39.51
N PRO A 307 -11.83 4.44 -39.47
CA PRO A 307 -11.16 4.88 -40.68
C PRO A 307 -10.72 3.68 -41.52
N ALA A 308 -10.71 3.83 -42.85
CA ALA A 308 -10.30 2.76 -43.76
C ALA A 308 -8.84 2.30 -43.54
N GLN A 309 -7.99 3.19 -43.02
CA GLN A 309 -6.61 2.90 -42.64
C GLN A 309 -6.30 3.58 -41.30
N VAL A 310 -5.59 2.87 -40.44
CA VAL A 310 -5.07 3.43 -39.19
C VAL A 310 -3.96 4.43 -39.54
N PRO A 311 -4.00 5.68 -39.03
CA PRO A 311 -2.91 6.63 -39.20
C PRO A 311 -1.61 6.11 -38.61
N ASP A 312 -0.48 6.52 -39.19
CA ASP A 312 0.84 6.30 -38.61
C ASP A 312 1.04 7.28 -37.44
N TYR A 313 0.69 6.86 -36.24
CA TYR A 313 0.72 7.69 -35.04
C TYR A 313 2.12 8.18 -34.66
N MET A 314 3.18 7.49 -35.11
CA MET A 314 4.56 7.90 -34.86
C MET A 314 4.91 9.20 -35.61
N LYS A 315 4.25 9.49 -36.73
CA LYS A 315 4.44 10.75 -37.48
C LYS A 315 3.90 11.98 -36.77
N ALA A 316 3.08 11.81 -35.73
CA ALA A 316 2.62 12.94 -34.92
C ALA A 316 3.71 13.47 -33.97
N LEU A 317 4.80 12.72 -33.75
CA LEU A 317 5.92 13.10 -32.88
C LEU A 317 6.83 14.15 -33.54
N ASP A 318 6.29 15.34 -33.77
CA ASP A 318 6.98 16.48 -34.39
C ASP A 318 6.81 17.73 -33.51
N LEU A 319 7.92 18.41 -33.18
CA LEU A 319 7.88 19.67 -32.42
C LEU A 319 7.21 20.82 -33.21
N GLY A 320 7.19 20.72 -34.54
CA GLY A 320 6.46 21.64 -35.41
C GLY A 320 4.99 21.31 -35.59
N PHE A 321 4.47 20.22 -34.99
CA PHE A 321 3.15 19.66 -35.31
C PHE A 321 2.01 20.68 -35.19
N VAL A 322 2.05 21.55 -34.16
CA VAL A 322 0.97 22.50 -33.86
C VAL A 322 1.13 23.85 -34.55
N LYS A 323 2.21 24.07 -35.30
CA LYS A 323 2.51 25.37 -35.92
C LYS A 323 1.42 25.77 -36.92
N GLY A 324 0.75 26.89 -36.66
CA GLY A 324 -0.37 27.40 -37.45
C GLY A 324 -1.68 26.62 -37.30
N LYS A 325 -1.72 25.56 -36.47
CA LYS A 325 -2.93 24.80 -36.20
C LYS A 325 -3.73 25.45 -35.09
N LYS A 326 -5.06 25.33 -35.15
CA LYS A 326 -5.97 25.88 -34.16
C LYS A 326 -6.27 24.86 -33.07
N ILE A 327 -6.11 25.25 -31.81
CA ILE A 327 -6.39 24.41 -30.65
C ILE A 327 -7.42 25.13 -29.78
N GLY A 328 -8.52 24.45 -29.51
CA GLY A 328 -9.56 24.93 -28.60
C GLY A 328 -9.05 24.95 -27.17
N TYR A 329 -9.49 25.89 -26.35
CA TYR A 329 -9.23 25.82 -24.91
C TYR A 329 -10.41 26.32 -24.08
N ASN A 330 -10.55 25.78 -22.87
CA ASN A 330 -11.54 26.23 -21.90
C ASN A 330 -11.03 26.12 -20.46
N GLY A 331 -11.75 26.75 -19.53
CA GLY A 331 -11.33 26.92 -18.14
C GLY A 331 -10.55 28.22 -17.88
N THR A 332 -10.14 28.42 -16.64
CA THR A 332 -9.47 29.64 -16.19
C THR A 332 -7.95 29.53 -16.33
N LEU A 333 -7.36 30.46 -17.07
CA LEU A 333 -5.91 30.55 -17.29
C LEU A 333 -5.21 31.31 -16.15
N THR A 334 -5.07 30.67 -14.99
CA THR A 334 -4.32 31.23 -13.86
C THR A 334 -2.81 31.02 -14.05
N GLU A 335 -2.01 32.07 -13.84
CA GLU A 335 -0.54 31.98 -13.97
C GLU A 335 0.04 30.89 -13.05
N GLY A 336 0.99 30.10 -13.56
CA GLY A 336 1.57 28.95 -12.85
C GLY A 336 0.67 27.72 -12.74
N SER A 337 -0.60 27.76 -13.19
CA SER A 337 -1.45 26.57 -13.24
C SER A 337 -1.02 25.63 -14.37
N PRO A 338 -1.25 24.30 -14.23
CA PRO A 338 -0.97 23.33 -15.29
C PRO A 338 -1.59 23.71 -16.65
N LEU A 339 -2.84 24.17 -16.64
CA LEU A 339 -3.56 24.58 -17.86
C LEU A 339 -2.86 25.75 -18.57
N LYS A 340 -2.42 26.77 -17.81
CA LYS A 340 -1.73 27.95 -18.35
C LYS A 340 -0.34 27.59 -18.89
N ILE A 341 0.41 26.73 -18.20
CA ILE A 341 1.72 26.26 -18.67
C ILE A 341 1.58 25.51 -20.00
N ALA A 342 0.60 24.62 -20.11
CA ALA A 342 0.33 23.89 -21.36
C ALA A 342 -0.13 24.82 -22.50
N TYR A 343 -0.98 25.80 -22.19
CA TYR A 343 -1.40 26.85 -23.13
C TYR A 343 -0.19 27.62 -23.68
N ASP A 344 0.71 28.09 -22.80
CA ASP A 344 1.88 28.86 -23.20
C ASP A 344 2.86 28.03 -24.04
N ALA A 345 3.03 26.74 -23.71
CA ALA A 345 3.84 25.82 -24.49
C ALA A 345 3.34 25.68 -25.93
N LEU A 346 2.01 25.55 -26.11
CA LEU A 346 1.39 25.47 -27.43
C LEU A 346 1.53 26.79 -28.20
N VAL A 347 1.31 27.94 -27.55
CA VAL A 347 1.51 29.27 -28.17
C VAL A 347 2.96 29.46 -28.62
N ALA A 348 3.92 29.10 -27.78
CA ALA A 348 5.35 29.20 -28.11
C ALA A 348 5.74 28.32 -29.30
N ALA A 349 5.08 27.16 -29.48
CA ALA A 349 5.23 26.29 -30.64
C ALA A 349 4.48 26.77 -31.90
N GLY A 350 3.74 27.88 -31.80
CA GLY A 350 3.03 28.51 -32.91
C GLY A 350 1.60 28.02 -33.11
N ALA A 351 0.97 27.39 -32.10
CA ALA A 351 -0.45 27.08 -32.14
C ALA A 351 -1.30 28.36 -32.03
N ILE A 352 -2.46 28.36 -32.69
CA ILE A 352 -3.46 29.41 -32.60
C ILE A 352 -4.50 28.95 -31.58
N MET A 353 -4.50 29.55 -30.39
CA MET A 353 -5.40 29.15 -29.31
C MET A 353 -6.77 29.82 -29.46
N VAL A 354 -7.84 29.02 -29.47
CA VAL A 354 -9.22 29.47 -29.72
C VAL A 354 -10.10 29.17 -28.49
N PRO A 355 -10.75 30.15 -27.87
CA PRO A 355 -11.64 29.90 -26.73
C PRO A 355 -12.84 29.02 -27.12
N ARG A 356 -13.21 28.06 -26.26
CA ARG A 356 -14.36 27.17 -26.45
C ARG A 356 -15.27 27.15 -25.22
N PRO A 357 -16.54 27.58 -25.32
CA PRO A 357 -17.47 27.40 -24.21
C PRO A 357 -17.84 25.91 -24.06
N THR A 358 -18.16 25.49 -22.85
CA THR A 358 -18.77 24.19 -22.61
C THR A 358 -20.20 24.18 -23.17
N VAL A 359 -20.55 23.10 -23.87
CA VAL A 359 -21.89 22.90 -24.44
C VAL A 359 -22.78 22.12 -23.47
N SER A 360 -23.98 22.64 -23.20
CA SER A 360 -25.01 21.93 -22.44
C SER A 360 -25.66 20.85 -23.31
N ILE A 361 -26.00 19.72 -22.69
CA ILE A 361 -26.58 18.58 -23.40
C ILE A 361 -28.08 18.50 -23.12
N PRO A 362 -28.90 18.29 -24.17
CA PRO A 362 -30.34 18.16 -23.99
C PRO A 362 -30.68 16.93 -23.14
N ALA A 363 -31.90 16.88 -22.62
CA ALA A 363 -32.39 15.69 -21.92
C ALA A 363 -32.33 14.48 -22.86
N ILE A 364 -31.71 13.40 -22.41
CA ILE A 364 -31.55 12.14 -23.16
C ILE A 364 -32.32 11.00 -22.48
N PRO A 365 -32.86 10.03 -23.23
CA PRO A 365 -33.63 8.93 -22.66
C PRO A 365 -32.75 8.00 -21.81
N ASN A 366 -33.32 7.41 -20.75
CA ASN A 366 -32.60 6.46 -19.89
C ASN A 366 -32.36 5.11 -20.59
N LEU A 367 -31.23 4.48 -20.28
CA LEU A 367 -30.99 3.08 -20.65
C LEU A 367 -31.61 2.16 -19.59
N PRO A 368 -32.08 0.95 -19.95
CA PRO A 368 -32.49 -0.05 -18.98
C PRO A 368 -31.32 -0.39 -18.04
N SER A 369 -31.55 -0.24 -16.73
CA SER A 369 -30.51 -0.46 -15.71
C SER A 369 -30.00 -1.90 -15.76
N GLY A 370 -28.67 -2.08 -15.73
CA GLY A 370 -28.02 -3.39 -15.69
C GLY A 370 -28.05 -4.22 -16.99
N TYR A 371 -28.88 -3.85 -17.98
CA TYR A 371 -29.08 -4.65 -19.20
C TYR A 371 -27.79 -4.89 -19.99
N GLU A 372 -27.05 -3.83 -20.34
CA GLU A 372 -25.83 -3.95 -21.14
C GLU A 372 -24.76 -4.75 -20.40
N GLN A 373 -24.59 -4.46 -19.10
CA GLN A 373 -23.61 -5.15 -18.25
C GLN A 373 -23.88 -6.65 -18.18
N HIS A 374 -25.13 -7.04 -17.88
CA HIS A 374 -25.52 -8.45 -17.86
C HIS A 374 -25.27 -9.13 -19.21
N LYS A 375 -25.79 -8.53 -20.29
CA LYS A 375 -25.66 -9.09 -21.63
C LYS A 375 -24.20 -9.25 -22.05
N THR A 376 -23.37 -8.25 -21.81
CA THR A 376 -21.98 -8.27 -22.26
C THR A 376 -21.10 -9.21 -21.41
N ILE A 377 -21.36 -9.35 -20.10
CA ILE A 377 -20.68 -10.33 -19.25
C ILE A 377 -21.01 -11.76 -19.70
N ASP A 378 -22.29 -12.07 -19.94
CA ASP A 378 -22.69 -13.39 -20.42
C ASP A 378 -22.09 -13.70 -21.80
N GLU A 379 -22.04 -12.72 -22.71
CA GLU A 379 -21.37 -12.88 -24.00
C GLU A 379 -19.87 -13.15 -23.87
N TYR A 380 -19.19 -12.52 -22.92
CA TYR A 380 -17.79 -12.81 -22.61
C TYR A 380 -17.61 -14.23 -22.05
N TYR A 381 -18.42 -14.64 -21.07
CA TYR A 381 -18.31 -15.97 -20.44
C TYR A 381 -18.56 -17.13 -21.40
N LYS A 382 -19.45 -16.97 -22.38
CA LYS A 382 -19.65 -17.98 -23.45
C LYS A 382 -18.36 -18.30 -24.22
N ARG A 383 -17.40 -17.38 -24.26
CA ARG A 383 -16.20 -17.44 -25.11
C ARG A 383 -14.95 -17.90 -24.38
N LEU A 384 -14.97 -17.95 -23.05
CA LEU A 384 -13.88 -18.49 -22.24
C LEU A 384 -13.59 -19.98 -22.51
N GLY A 385 -14.43 -20.66 -23.30
CA GLY A 385 -14.22 -22.01 -23.77
C GLY A 385 -14.66 -23.07 -22.77
N SER A 386 -14.47 -24.34 -23.11
CA SER A 386 -14.99 -25.46 -22.31
C SER A 386 -14.34 -25.58 -20.93
N GLN A 387 -13.11 -25.12 -20.77
CA GLN A 387 -12.34 -25.18 -19.51
C GLN A 387 -12.61 -24.01 -18.56
N ALA A 388 -13.42 -23.01 -18.96
CA ALA A 388 -13.73 -21.88 -18.09
C ALA A 388 -14.40 -22.33 -16.78
N PRO A 389 -13.98 -21.79 -15.62
CA PRO A 389 -14.49 -22.20 -14.30
C PRO A 389 -15.96 -21.82 -14.08
N ILE A 390 -16.42 -20.81 -14.81
CA ILE A 390 -17.77 -20.23 -14.76
C ILE A 390 -18.24 -20.00 -16.20
N LYS A 391 -19.54 -20.18 -16.46
CA LYS A 391 -20.16 -20.02 -17.79
C LYS A 391 -21.20 -18.92 -17.90
N SER A 392 -21.60 -18.29 -16.79
CA SER A 392 -22.62 -17.24 -16.76
C SER A 392 -22.46 -16.31 -15.55
N LEU A 393 -23.05 -15.12 -15.62
CA LEU A 393 -23.13 -14.21 -14.47
C LEU A 393 -23.86 -14.84 -13.28
N ALA A 394 -24.85 -15.69 -13.54
CA ALA A 394 -25.57 -16.42 -12.50
C ALA A 394 -24.66 -17.38 -11.72
N GLU A 395 -23.81 -18.14 -12.41
CA GLU A 395 -22.84 -19.04 -11.80
C GLU A 395 -21.77 -18.27 -10.99
N GLU A 396 -21.29 -17.14 -11.52
CA GLU A 396 -20.33 -16.27 -10.82
C GLU A 396 -20.89 -15.74 -9.50
N VAL A 397 -22.12 -15.20 -9.52
CA VAL A 397 -22.78 -14.70 -8.32
C VAL A 397 -22.97 -15.81 -7.29
N ALA A 398 -23.35 -17.01 -7.73
CA ALA A 398 -23.54 -18.16 -6.84
C ALA A 398 -22.23 -18.63 -6.19
N ASP A 399 -21.12 -18.75 -6.94
CA ASP A 399 -19.81 -19.15 -6.38
C ASP A 399 -19.29 -18.09 -5.39
N ASN A 400 -19.43 -16.80 -5.72
CA ASN A 400 -19.02 -15.73 -4.82
C ASN A 400 -19.84 -15.72 -3.51
N GLN A 401 -21.15 -16.00 -3.56
CA GLN A 401 -22.00 -16.11 -2.36
C GLN A 401 -21.63 -17.32 -1.50
N ALA A 402 -21.37 -18.48 -2.12
CA ALA A 402 -20.93 -19.68 -1.43
C ALA A 402 -19.55 -19.48 -0.74
N ASN A 403 -18.73 -18.56 -1.26
CA ASN A 403 -17.39 -18.27 -0.78
C ASN A 403 -17.24 -16.83 -0.24
N ALA A 404 -18.27 -16.28 0.41
CA ALA A 404 -18.33 -14.86 0.79
C ALA A 404 -17.11 -14.35 1.59
N HIS A 405 -16.53 -15.18 2.46
CA HIS A 405 -15.32 -14.85 3.23
C HIS A 405 -14.07 -14.61 2.35
N GLN A 406 -14.04 -15.16 1.14
CA GLN A 406 -12.95 -14.96 0.17
C GLN A 406 -13.34 -13.98 -0.93
N ALA A 407 -14.62 -13.94 -1.34
CA ALA A 407 -15.06 -13.26 -2.54
C ALA A 407 -15.78 -11.93 -2.31
N LEU A 408 -16.25 -11.63 -1.09
CA LEU A 408 -17.21 -10.54 -0.86
C LEU A 408 -16.78 -9.54 0.23
N LYS A 409 -15.47 -9.20 0.36
CA LYS A 409 -15.00 -8.16 1.33
C LYS A 409 -15.80 -6.85 1.22
N TYR A 410 -16.08 -6.41 -0.02
CA TYR A 410 -16.86 -5.20 -0.31
C TYR A 410 -18.19 -5.49 -1.03
N GLY A 411 -18.67 -6.74 -0.94
CA GLY A 411 -19.89 -7.21 -1.62
C GLY A 411 -19.79 -7.28 -3.15
N ASN A 412 -20.91 -7.59 -3.80
CA ASN A 412 -21.05 -7.76 -5.25
C ASN A 412 -22.35 -7.15 -5.80
N ASN A 413 -22.81 -6.05 -5.20
CA ASN A 413 -24.12 -5.45 -5.46
C ASN A 413 -24.36 -5.09 -6.94
N ASN A 414 -23.32 -4.69 -7.69
CA ASN A 414 -23.46 -4.32 -9.11
C ASN A 414 -23.74 -5.57 -9.96
N HIS A 415 -23.03 -6.67 -9.71
CA HIS A 415 -23.25 -7.93 -10.42
C HIS A 415 -24.59 -8.58 -10.03
N LEU A 416 -24.99 -8.49 -8.76
CA LEU A 416 -26.36 -8.86 -8.34
C LEU A 416 -27.43 -8.03 -9.05
N GLY A 417 -27.21 -6.71 -9.17
CA GLY A 417 -28.11 -5.82 -9.89
C GLY A 417 -28.20 -6.15 -11.37
N ALA A 418 -27.06 -6.41 -12.02
CA ALA A 418 -26.99 -6.81 -13.42
C ALA A 418 -27.69 -8.15 -13.66
N LEU A 419 -27.45 -9.17 -12.82
CA LEU A 419 -28.10 -10.48 -12.92
C LEU A 419 -29.63 -10.40 -12.91
N ASN A 420 -30.19 -9.43 -12.16
CA ASN A 420 -31.64 -9.20 -12.10
C ASN A 420 -32.22 -8.47 -13.32
N ALA A 421 -31.38 -7.91 -14.19
CA ALA A 421 -31.83 -7.24 -15.40
C ALA A 421 -32.27 -8.27 -16.45
N ASP A 422 -33.48 -8.09 -17.00
CA ASP A 422 -33.97 -8.91 -18.11
C ASP A 422 -33.12 -8.69 -19.36
N VAL A 423 -32.50 -9.77 -19.86
CA VAL A 423 -31.70 -9.82 -21.10
C VAL A 423 -32.31 -10.75 -22.14
N THR A 424 -33.61 -11.06 -22.03
CA THR A 424 -34.32 -11.91 -22.98
C THR A 424 -34.22 -11.35 -24.40
N PRO A 425 -33.77 -12.14 -25.40
CA PRO A 425 -33.73 -11.70 -26.78
C PRO A 425 -35.10 -11.21 -27.28
N GLY A 426 -35.17 -9.99 -27.81
CA GLY A 426 -36.41 -9.33 -28.23
C GLY A 426 -37.30 -8.82 -27.09
N GLY A 427 -36.86 -8.91 -25.84
CA GLY A 427 -37.59 -8.43 -24.67
C GLY A 427 -37.70 -6.90 -24.58
N ALA A 428 -38.39 -6.42 -23.55
CA ALA A 428 -38.66 -4.99 -23.35
C ALA A 428 -37.37 -4.19 -23.12
N ASN A 429 -36.43 -4.73 -22.33
CA ASN A 429 -35.15 -4.09 -22.07
C ASN A 429 -34.29 -4.02 -23.33
N GLU A 430 -34.16 -5.11 -24.09
CA GLU A 430 -33.40 -5.07 -25.35
C GLU A 430 -33.99 -4.05 -26.33
N THR A 431 -35.32 -4.04 -26.47
CA THR A 431 -36.03 -3.09 -27.34
C THR A 431 -35.77 -1.63 -26.92
N ALA A 432 -35.92 -1.33 -25.63
CA ALA A 432 -35.67 0.02 -25.11
C ALA A 432 -34.20 0.43 -25.23
N TYR A 433 -33.27 -0.50 -24.98
CA TYR A 433 -31.85 -0.25 -25.11
C TYR A 433 -31.45 0.07 -26.56
N ARG A 434 -31.90 -0.74 -27.53
CA ARG A 434 -31.65 -0.53 -28.96
C ARG A 434 -32.23 0.78 -29.49
N ALA A 435 -33.38 1.22 -28.94
CA ALA A 435 -33.98 2.50 -29.30
C ALA A 435 -33.24 3.71 -28.68
N ASN A 436 -32.86 3.61 -27.40
CA ASN A 436 -32.38 4.75 -26.63
C ASN A 436 -30.87 5.01 -26.80
N LEU A 437 -30.04 3.96 -26.96
CA LEU A 437 -28.59 4.12 -27.05
C LEU A 437 -28.14 5.00 -28.24
N PRO A 438 -28.64 4.83 -29.47
CA PRO A 438 -28.26 5.70 -30.59
C PRO A 438 -28.60 7.18 -30.35
N VAL A 439 -29.77 7.45 -29.76
CA VAL A 439 -30.22 8.81 -29.41
C VAL A 439 -29.26 9.45 -28.41
N ARG A 440 -28.86 8.70 -27.37
CA ARG A 440 -27.88 9.16 -26.39
C ARG A 440 -26.53 9.45 -27.05
N LYS A 441 -26.02 8.53 -27.87
CA LYS A 441 -24.74 8.67 -28.58
C LYS A 441 -24.71 9.91 -29.47
N ALA A 442 -25.73 10.10 -30.30
CA ALA A 442 -25.86 11.26 -31.17
C ALA A 442 -25.85 12.60 -30.39
N ALA A 443 -26.48 12.65 -29.20
CA ALA A 443 -26.46 13.85 -28.36
C ALA A 443 -25.06 14.17 -27.83
N TRP A 444 -24.32 13.17 -27.37
CA TRP A 444 -22.93 13.35 -26.89
C TRP A 444 -21.98 13.70 -28.04
N HIS A 445 -22.09 13.02 -29.19
CA HIS A 445 -21.31 13.32 -30.40
C HIS A 445 -21.50 14.76 -30.81
N LYS A 446 -22.76 15.19 -30.98
CA LYS A 446 -23.08 16.56 -31.39
C LYS A 446 -22.48 17.59 -30.43
N ALA A 447 -22.57 17.37 -29.12
CA ALA A 447 -22.07 18.34 -28.15
C ALA A 447 -20.54 18.54 -28.24
N ILE A 448 -19.78 17.47 -28.46
CA ILE A 448 -18.32 17.55 -28.62
C ILE A 448 -17.96 18.09 -30.01
N ASP A 449 -18.65 17.64 -31.07
CA ASP A 449 -18.45 18.12 -32.44
C ASP A 449 -18.73 19.62 -32.55
N ASP A 450 -19.76 20.13 -31.87
CA ASP A 450 -20.09 21.56 -31.79
C ASP A 450 -18.97 22.35 -31.10
N MET A 451 -18.28 21.78 -30.09
CA MET A 451 -17.13 22.43 -29.46
C MET A 451 -15.89 22.43 -30.38
N MET A 452 -15.70 21.39 -31.19
CA MET A 452 -14.55 21.27 -32.09
C MET A 452 -14.71 22.17 -33.31
N THR A 453 -15.91 22.23 -33.89
CA THR A 453 -16.21 23.02 -35.09
C THR A 453 -16.61 24.46 -34.78
N TYR A 454 -17.25 24.68 -33.62
CA TYR A 454 -17.82 25.94 -33.15
C TYR A 454 -18.59 26.68 -34.26
N PRO A 455 -19.85 26.29 -34.53
CA PRO A 455 -20.65 26.94 -35.57
C PRO A 455 -21.01 28.40 -35.26
N GLY A 456 -20.62 28.92 -34.09
CA GLY A 456 -20.97 30.24 -33.60
C GLY A 456 -22.45 30.35 -33.19
N SER A 457 -22.76 31.16 -32.18
CA SER A 457 -24.12 31.72 -32.01
C SER A 457 -24.36 32.91 -32.96
N ASP A 458 -23.33 33.31 -33.72
CA ASP A 458 -23.28 34.43 -34.64
C ASP A 458 -23.02 33.93 -36.07
N PRO A 459 -24.00 34.03 -36.99
CA PRO A 459 -23.87 33.62 -38.39
C PRO A 459 -22.80 34.37 -39.19
N SER A 460 -22.19 35.43 -38.63
CA SER A 460 -21.13 36.21 -39.27
C SER A 460 -19.70 35.75 -38.93
N GLN A 461 -19.54 34.79 -37.99
CA GLN A 461 -18.25 34.17 -37.72
C GLN A 461 -18.13 32.83 -38.47
N PRO A 462 -17.05 32.62 -39.26
CA PRO A 462 -16.86 31.37 -39.97
C PRO A 462 -16.71 30.21 -38.96
N ALA A 463 -17.25 29.04 -39.30
CA ALA A 463 -16.94 27.80 -38.59
C ALA A 463 -15.43 27.68 -38.46
N ASP A 464 -14.94 27.61 -37.22
CA ASP A 464 -13.52 27.70 -36.95
C ASP A 464 -12.99 26.37 -36.39
N PRO A 465 -12.80 25.31 -37.18
CA PRO A 465 -12.45 24.00 -36.65
C PRO A 465 -11.11 24.00 -35.91
N VAL A 466 -11.10 23.39 -34.72
CA VAL A 466 -9.88 23.11 -33.95
C VAL A 466 -9.52 21.62 -34.05
N ILE A 467 -8.24 21.30 -33.91
CA ILE A 467 -7.75 19.91 -33.98
C ILE A 467 -7.78 19.18 -32.64
N ALA A 468 -7.94 19.92 -31.53
CA ALA A 468 -8.02 19.40 -30.18
C ALA A 468 -8.61 20.49 -29.25
N ILE A 469 -9.10 20.09 -28.09
CA ILE A 469 -9.51 20.99 -27.00
C ILE A 469 -8.63 20.72 -25.78
N LEU A 470 -7.85 21.72 -25.35
CA LEU A 470 -7.15 21.76 -24.08
C LEU A 470 -8.12 22.19 -22.96
N GLY A 471 -8.42 21.30 -22.03
CA GLY A 471 -9.39 21.57 -20.96
C GLY A 471 -10.35 20.40 -20.77
N SER A 472 -11.65 20.64 -20.95
CA SER A 472 -12.70 19.64 -20.72
C SER A 472 -13.71 19.59 -21.86
N VAL A 473 -14.38 18.43 -22.02
CA VAL A 473 -15.52 18.26 -22.94
C VAL A 473 -16.67 17.54 -22.23
N PRO A 474 -17.93 17.71 -22.68
CA PRO A 474 -19.07 16.97 -22.16
C PRO A 474 -18.94 15.46 -22.36
N ASN A 475 -18.64 14.73 -21.28
CA ASN A 475 -18.67 13.25 -21.17
C ASN A 475 -18.11 12.49 -22.40
N GLY A 476 -16.83 12.72 -22.71
CA GLY A 476 -16.09 12.02 -23.77
C GLY A 476 -16.23 10.49 -23.74
N PRO A 477 -16.24 9.81 -22.57
CA PRO A 477 -16.46 8.38 -22.50
C PRO A 477 -17.83 7.92 -23.02
N GLN A 478 -18.92 8.63 -22.71
CA GLN A 478 -20.25 8.29 -23.26
C GLN A 478 -20.32 8.52 -24.77
N ALA A 479 -19.63 9.55 -25.31
CA ALA A 479 -19.46 9.71 -26.75
C ALA A 479 -18.62 8.58 -27.37
N GLY A 480 -17.70 8.00 -26.60
CA GLY A 480 -16.70 7.07 -27.10
C GLY A 480 -15.53 7.77 -27.79
N TYR A 481 -15.32 9.07 -27.52
CA TYR A 481 -14.29 9.91 -28.17
C TYR A 481 -12.96 9.91 -27.38
N PRO A 482 -11.83 10.20 -28.05
CA PRO A 482 -10.53 10.05 -27.43
C PRO A 482 -10.16 11.22 -26.52
N SER A 483 -9.31 10.94 -25.54
CA SER A 483 -8.71 11.93 -24.66
C SER A 483 -7.32 11.51 -24.22
N MET A 484 -6.47 12.48 -23.92
CA MET A 484 -5.12 12.26 -23.42
C MET A 484 -4.84 13.09 -22.17
N THR A 485 -4.26 12.46 -21.15
CA THR A 485 -3.67 13.13 -19.98
C THR A 485 -2.18 13.31 -20.18
N ILE A 486 -1.63 14.48 -19.81
CA ILE A 486 -0.21 14.79 -19.92
C ILE A 486 0.30 15.27 -18.55
N PRO A 487 1.37 14.68 -17.99
CA PRO A 487 1.95 15.12 -16.71
C PRO A 487 2.50 16.55 -16.77
N MET A 488 2.22 17.32 -15.71
CA MET A 488 2.64 18.72 -15.55
C MET A 488 3.44 18.95 -14.26
N GLY A 489 3.99 17.89 -13.69
CA GLY A 489 4.84 17.93 -12.50
C GLY A 489 4.20 17.36 -11.24
N TYR A 490 4.73 17.79 -10.09
CA TYR A 490 4.35 17.30 -8.77
C TYR A 490 4.25 18.48 -7.81
N ASN A 491 3.15 18.56 -7.07
CA ASN A 491 2.97 19.53 -6.01
C ASN A 491 3.48 18.93 -4.70
N ALA A 492 4.61 19.40 -4.17
CA ALA A 492 5.21 18.86 -2.95
C ALA A 492 4.37 19.11 -1.68
N THR A 493 3.56 20.18 -1.66
CA THR A 493 2.70 20.52 -0.52
C THR A 493 1.49 19.61 -0.43
N THR A 494 0.77 19.40 -1.54
CA THR A 494 -0.38 18.49 -1.58
C THR A 494 0.02 17.04 -1.86
N ARG A 495 1.31 16.82 -2.16
CA ARG A 495 1.92 15.57 -2.59
C ARG A 495 1.28 14.96 -3.84
N ARG A 496 0.58 15.74 -4.68
CA ARG A 496 -0.12 15.20 -5.86
C ARG A 496 0.66 15.41 -7.15
N ALA A 497 0.64 14.41 -8.02
CA ALA A 497 0.91 14.63 -9.43
C ALA A 497 -0.12 15.62 -10.00
N VAL A 498 0.34 16.51 -10.89
CA VAL A 498 -0.52 17.46 -11.61
C VAL A 498 -0.44 17.19 -13.09
N ASN A 499 -1.50 17.50 -13.83
CA ASN A 499 -1.62 17.15 -15.24
C ASN A 499 -2.57 18.12 -15.98
N VAL A 500 -2.60 18.00 -17.31
CA VAL A 500 -3.63 18.59 -18.18
C VAL A 500 -4.25 17.51 -19.06
N GLN A 501 -5.45 17.78 -19.55
CA GLN A 501 -6.13 16.91 -20.50
C GLN A 501 -6.39 17.63 -21.83
N ILE A 502 -6.25 16.86 -22.91
CA ILE A 502 -6.63 17.25 -24.26
C ILE A 502 -7.66 16.26 -24.82
N HIS A 503 -8.64 16.77 -25.54
CA HIS A 503 -9.77 16.00 -26.09
C HIS A 503 -9.88 16.21 -27.60
N GLY A 504 -10.37 15.18 -28.31
CA GLY A 504 -10.60 15.22 -29.76
C GLY A 504 -11.94 14.60 -30.13
N ASN A 505 -12.27 14.65 -31.43
CA ASN A 505 -13.39 13.91 -31.99
C ASN A 505 -13.02 12.43 -32.23
N ALA A 506 -14.00 11.62 -32.65
CA ALA A 506 -13.73 10.26 -33.08
C ALA A 506 -12.55 10.21 -34.07
N TYR A 507 -11.57 9.36 -33.76
CA TYR A 507 -10.35 9.10 -34.52
C TYR A 507 -9.32 10.25 -34.59
N ASP A 508 -9.40 11.23 -33.67
CA ASP A 508 -8.42 12.32 -33.56
C ASP A 508 -7.15 11.97 -32.76
N GLU A 509 -6.86 10.70 -32.45
CA GLU A 509 -5.70 10.34 -31.63
C GLU A 509 -4.37 10.85 -32.22
N TYR A 510 -4.27 10.95 -33.55
CA TYR A 510 -3.12 11.53 -34.23
C TYR A 510 -2.90 13.01 -33.85
N ASN A 511 -3.99 13.78 -33.76
CA ASN A 511 -3.95 15.18 -33.34
C ASN A 511 -3.63 15.31 -31.85
N LEU A 512 -4.19 14.43 -31.01
CA LEU A 512 -3.92 14.42 -29.57
C LEU A 512 -2.45 14.08 -29.28
N ILE A 513 -1.90 13.06 -29.94
CA ILE A 513 -0.49 12.70 -29.79
C ILE A 513 0.40 13.87 -30.19
N GLY A 514 0.12 14.55 -31.31
CA GLY A 514 0.96 15.67 -31.75
C GLY A 514 0.90 16.88 -30.81
N ALA A 515 -0.30 17.26 -30.35
CA ALA A 515 -0.43 18.35 -29.36
C ALA A 515 0.21 17.98 -28.01
N GLY A 516 0.00 16.74 -27.55
CA GLY A 516 0.57 16.24 -26.31
C GLY A 516 2.09 16.15 -26.34
N TYR A 517 2.67 15.73 -27.47
CA TYR A 517 4.11 15.65 -27.65
C TYR A 517 4.76 17.03 -27.53
N VAL A 518 4.17 18.05 -28.14
CA VAL A 518 4.65 19.44 -28.01
C VAL A 518 4.60 19.91 -26.55
N ILE A 519 3.48 19.67 -25.84
CA ILE A 519 3.34 20.04 -24.42
C ILE A 519 4.40 19.34 -23.57
N GLU A 520 4.55 18.02 -23.70
CA GLU A 520 5.52 17.24 -22.94
C GLU A 520 6.96 17.72 -23.19
N GLN A 521 7.34 17.88 -24.46
CA GLN A 521 8.72 18.21 -24.81
C GLN A 521 9.09 19.66 -24.49
N ALA A 522 8.13 20.58 -24.52
CA ALA A 522 8.35 21.97 -24.12
C ALA A 522 8.49 22.13 -22.60
N THR A 523 7.77 21.31 -21.82
CA THR A 523 7.68 21.49 -20.36
C THR A 523 8.62 20.57 -19.58
N LYS A 524 8.71 19.29 -19.97
CA LYS A 524 9.53 18.25 -19.31
C LYS A 524 9.34 18.16 -17.80
N LEU A 525 8.11 18.41 -17.33
CA LEU A 525 7.82 18.55 -15.90
C LEU A 525 7.63 17.23 -15.16
N ARG A 526 7.47 16.09 -15.86
CA ARG A 526 7.32 14.78 -15.21
C ARG A 526 8.54 14.49 -14.31
N GLN A 527 8.28 14.14 -13.06
CA GLN A 527 9.27 13.62 -12.13
C GLN A 527 9.06 12.12 -11.88
N THR A 528 10.13 11.40 -11.56
CA THR A 528 10.08 9.96 -11.29
C THR A 528 9.67 9.68 -9.86
N ALA A 529 9.17 8.47 -9.60
CA ALA A 529 8.63 8.08 -8.30
C ALA A 529 9.72 8.10 -7.21
N GLY A 530 10.92 7.56 -7.51
CA GLY A 530 12.06 7.60 -6.60
C GLY A 530 12.55 9.01 -6.23
N ASN A 531 12.26 10.02 -7.04
CA ASN A 531 12.63 11.42 -6.77
C ASN A 531 11.61 12.16 -5.90
N VAL A 532 10.32 11.97 -6.14
CA VAL A 532 9.26 12.68 -5.40
C VAL A 532 8.92 12.02 -4.06
N ASN A 533 9.23 10.72 -3.92
CA ASN A 533 8.98 9.96 -2.69
C ASN A 533 10.08 8.92 -2.41
N PRO A 534 11.32 9.35 -2.16
CA PRO A 534 12.46 8.47 -1.95
C PRO A 534 12.33 7.56 -0.72
N SER A 535 11.58 7.94 0.32
CA SER A 535 11.38 7.06 1.49
C SER A 535 10.69 5.74 1.11
N MET A 536 9.81 5.78 0.10
CA MET A 536 9.12 4.61 -0.43
C MET A 536 10.04 3.71 -1.28
N TYR A 537 11.08 4.26 -1.90
CA TYR A 537 11.89 3.58 -2.93
C TYR A 537 13.33 3.28 -2.53
N ARG A 538 13.95 4.08 -1.65
CA ARG A 538 15.38 3.99 -1.28
C ARG A 538 15.82 2.65 -0.70
N CYS A 539 14.85 1.84 -0.29
CA CYS A 539 15.05 0.54 0.36
C CYS A 539 14.88 -0.65 -0.59
N ALA A 540 14.44 -0.41 -1.83
CA ALA A 540 14.30 -1.44 -2.84
C ALA A 540 15.67 -1.80 -3.48
N PRO A 541 15.98 -3.10 -3.67
CA PRO A 541 17.23 -3.53 -4.29
C PRO A 541 17.14 -3.41 -5.82
N THR A 542 17.21 -2.18 -6.34
CA THR A 542 17.24 -1.91 -7.79
C THR A 542 18.64 -1.63 -8.31
N VAL A 543 18.84 -1.79 -9.62
CA VAL A 543 20.10 -1.47 -10.31
C VAL A 543 19.80 -0.56 -11.52
N PRO A 544 20.35 0.67 -11.58
CA PRO A 544 21.07 1.35 -10.49
C PRO A 544 20.18 1.55 -9.27
N ALA A 545 20.79 1.74 -8.10
CA ALA A 545 20.04 1.94 -6.87
C ALA A 545 19.20 3.24 -6.95
N GLU A 546 18.02 3.21 -6.32
CA GLU A 546 17.15 4.38 -6.22
C GLU A 546 17.86 5.59 -5.58
N PRO A 547 17.40 6.82 -5.87
CA PRO A 547 17.86 8.00 -5.16
C PRO A 547 17.84 7.78 -3.64
N TYR A 548 18.88 8.27 -2.95
CA TYR A 548 19.03 8.18 -1.48
C TYR A 548 19.24 6.77 -0.90
N ALA A 549 19.41 5.72 -1.72
CA ALA A 549 19.68 4.36 -1.23
C ALA A 549 20.94 4.25 -0.32
N SER A 550 21.87 5.21 -0.43
CA SER A 550 23.05 5.29 0.46
C SER A 550 22.71 5.62 1.92
N ARG A 551 21.49 6.08 2.22
CA ARG A 551 21.03 6.42 3.57
C ARG A 551 20.57 5.18 4.38
N GLY A 552 20.74 3.97 3.85
CA GLY A 552 20.50 2.72 4.58
C GLY A 552 19.14 2.07 4.28
N HIS A 553 18.88 0.92 4.92
CA HIS A 553 17.67 0.13 4.72
C HIS A 553 16.61 0.42 5.79
N CYS A 554 15.36 0.54 5.35
CA CYS A 554 14.19 0.93 6.14
C CYS A 554 13.76 -0.17 7.10
N ASN A 555 13.83 -1.43 6.62
CA ASN A 555 13.35 -2.65 7.27
C ASN A 555 14.30 -3.81 6.91
N PRO A 556 14.33 -4.92 7.68
CA PRO A 556 15.15 -6.07 7.34
C PRO A 556 14.69 -6.67 6.01
N ALA A 557 15.55 -6.60 5.00
CA ALA A 557 15.28 -7.21 3.70
C ALA A 557 15.28 -8.74 3.81
N TYR A 558 14.44 -9.39 3.02
CA TYR A 558 14.39 -10.85 2.95
C TYR A 558 15.78 -11.46 2.71
N ASP A 559 16.54 -10.93 1.75
CA ASP A 559 17.86 -11.45 1.40
C ASP A 559 18.87 -11.38 2.56
N THR A 560 18.79 -10.33 3.38
CA THR A 560 19.62 -10.19 4.58
C THR A 560 19.33 -11.31 5.56
N ILE A 561 18.06 -11.59 5.81
CA ILE A 561 17.65 -12.67 6.71
C ILE A 561 18.01 -14.04 6.11
N MET A 562 17.77 -14.27 4.82
CA MET A 562 18.13 -15.55 4.20
C MET A 562 19.62 -15.83 4.23
N LYS A 563 20.45 -14.80 4.10
CA LYS A 563 21.89 -14.92 4.28
C LYS A 563 22.25 -15.36 5.70
N MET A 564 21.54 -14.87 6.72
CA MET A 564 21.70 -15.33 8.11
C MET A 564 21.27 -16.79 8.29
N LEU A 565 20.20 -17.21 7.61
CA LEU A 565 19.63 -18.55 7.72
C LEU A 565 20.43 -19.62 6.95
N GLY A 566 21.08 -19.24 5.85
CA GLY A 566 21.73 -20.17 4.92
C GLY A 566 20.76 -20.94 4.02
N GLY A 567 19.50 -20.51 3.94
CA GLY A 567 18.41 -21.20 3.22
C GLY A 567 17.09 -21.18 4.01
N ALA A 568 16.01 -21.64 3.38
CA ALA A 568 14.72 -21.73 4.06
C ALA A 568 14.79 -22.80 5.18
N PRO A 569 14.34 -22.49 6.41
CA PRO A 569 14.31 -23.49 7.49
C PRO A 569 13.23 -24.54 7.23
N ALA A 570 13.36 -25.69 7.88
CA ALA A 570 12.30 -26.69 7.88
C ALA A 570 11.00 -26.10 8.49
N PRO A 571 9.82 -26.35 7.89
CA PRO A 571 8.56 -25.92 8.48
C PRO A 571 8.35 -26.50 9.87
N LEU A 572 7.79 -25.70 10.77
CA LEU A 572 7.35 -26.19 12.08
C LEU A 572 6.03 -26.96 11.93
N PRO A 573 5.75 -27.97 12.77
CA PRO A 573 4.52 -28.75 12.71
C PRO A 573 3.29 -28.02 13.29
N PHE A 574 3.38 -26.71 13.48
CA PHE A 574 2.36 -25.84 14.06
C PHE A 574 2.49 -24.42 13.51
N SER A 575 1.43 -23.61 13.60
CA SER A 575 1.44 -22.21 13.17
C SER A 575 1.95 -21.28 14.27
N LEU A 576 2.85 -20.36 13.91
CA LEU A 576 3.34 -19.32 14.82
C LEU A 576 2.30 -18.23 15.12
N GLU A 577 1.20 -18.13 14.35
CA GLU A 577 0.13 -17.14 14.56
C GLU A 577 -0.81 -17.51 15.72
N THR A 578 -0.91 -18.81 16.00
CA THR A 578 -1.81 -19.38 17.01
C THR A 578 -1.09 -19.84 18.27
N GLU A 579 0.21 -20.11 18.20
CA GLU A 579 0.97 -20.61 19.35
C GLU A 579 1.30 -19.50 20.38
N SER A 580 1.08 -19.81 21.67
CA SER A 580 1.42 -18.94 22.80
C SER A 580 2.87 -19.10 23.23
N ALA A 581 3.42 -18.10 23.93
CA ALA A 581 4.76 -18.20 24.51
C ALA A 581 4.82 -19.31 25.58
N GLN A 582 3.72 -19.56 26.29
CA GLN A 582 3.55 -20.70 27.17
C GLN A 582 3.76 -22.04 26.44
N SER A 583 3.07 -22.25 25.33
CA SER A 583 3.17 -23.49 24.54
C SER A 583 4.59 -23.67 24.00
N LEU A 584 5.20 -22.62 23.46
CA LEU A 584 6.58 -22.64 22.98
C LEU A 584 7.57 -22.99 24.11
N SER A 585 7.38 -22.42 25.30
CA SER A 585 8.19 -22.75 26.49
C SER A 585 8.08 -24.23 26.84
N ALA A 586 6.87 -24.80 26.81
CA ALA A 586 6.63 -26.20 27.10
C ALA A 586 7.33 -27.12 26.08
N ARG A 587 7.27 -26.77 24.79
CA ARG A 587 7.93 -27.51 23.70
C ARG A 587 9.46 -27.49 23.83
N LEU A 588 10.04 -26.33 24.18
CA LEU A 588 11.47 -26.16 24.47
C LEU A 588 11.89 -26.99 25.69
N ALA A 589 11.10 -26.95 26.77
CA ALA A 589 11.36 -27.73 27.98
C ALA A 589 11.28 -29.25 27.72
N ALA A 590 10.36 -29.69 26.88
CA ALA A 590 10.20 -31.09 26.46
C ALA A 590 11.26 -31.56 25.45
N GLY A 591 12.09 -30.65 24.91
CA GLY A 591 13.08 -30.97 23.88
C GLY A 591 12.48 -31.29 22.49
N THR A 592 11.20 -31.00 22.29
CA THR A 592 10.50 -31.17 20.99
C THR A 592 10.70 -29.99 20.04
N LEU A 593 11.31 -28.91 20.54
CA LEU A 593 11.68 -27.70 19.83
C LEU A 593 13.03 -27.22 20.38
N THR A 594 13.87 -26.66 19.53
CA THR A 594 15.10 -25.96 19.94
C THR A 594 14.92 -24.46 19.73
N SER A 595 15.62 -23.65 20.51
CA SER A 595 15.65 -22.20 20.33
C SER A 595 16.22 -21.83 18.96
N GLU A 596 17.23 -22.54 18.45
CA GLU A 596 17.74 -22.30 17.09
C GLU A 596 16.66 -22.51 16.03
N ALA A 597 15.89 -23.61 16.10
CA ALA A 597 14.82 -23.88 15.14
C ALA A 597 13.72 -22.81 15.22
N LEU A 598 13.34 -22.41 16.43
CA LEU A 598 12.32 -21.40 16.66
C LEU A 598 12.74 -20.02 16.15
N VAL A 599 13.98 -19.57 16.47
CA VAL A 599 14.52 -18.30 15.98
C VAL A 599 14.61 -18.28 14.46
N LYS A 600 15.08 -19.37 13.84
CA LYS A 600 15.13 -19.46 12.37
C LYS A 600 13.74 -19.37 11.74
N ALA A 601 12.75 -20.03 12.33
CA ALA A 601 11.36 -19.98 11.85
C ALA A 601 10.77 -18.56 11.97
N TYR A 602 10.97 -17.86 13.10
CA TYR A 602 10.51 -16.48 13.23
C TYR A 602 11.22 -15.53 12.27
N LEU A 603 12.55 -15.62 12.13
CA LEU A 603 13.29 -14.79 11.17
C LEU A 603 12.78 -15.01 9.74
N TYR A 604 12.60 -16.26 9.33
CA TYR A 604 12.04 -16.57 8.01
C TYR A 604 10.63 -16.00 7.82
N ARG A 605 9.78 -16.09 8.85
CA ARG A 605 8.45 -15.50 8.82
C ARG A 605 8.50 -13.96 8.76
N ILE A 606 9.39 -13.32 9.52
CA ILE A 606 9.62 -11.86 9.44
C ILE A 606 10.00 -11.48 8.01
N ALA A 607 10.95 -12.19 7.38
CA ALA A 607 11.37 -11.92 6.01
C ALA A 607 10.18 -11.91 5.02
N LEU A 608 9.28 -12.89 5.16
CA LEU A 608 8.12 -13.04 4.28
C LEU A 608 6.99 -12.07 4.59
N THR A 609 6.66 -11.85 5.87
CA THR A 609 5.51 -11.04 6.27
C THR A 609 5.81 -9.55 6.26
N ASN A 610 7.04 -9.17 6.58
CA ASN A 610 7.42 -7.77 6.76
C ASN A 610 7.70 -7.07 5.43
N ALA A 611 8.34 -7.77 4.49
CA ALA A 611 8.85 -7.20 3.25
C ALA A 611 8.37 -7.91 1.97
N GLU A 612 7.61 -9.01 2.04
CA GLU A 612 7.11 -9.69 0.83
C GLU A 612 5.58 -9.80 0.82
N GLY A 613 5.01 -10.84 1.43
CA GLY A 613 3.60 -11.24 1.35
C GLY A 613 2.61 -10.09 1.57
N PRO A 614 2.09 -9.88 2.79
CA PRO A 614 1.25 -8.71 3.09
C PRO A 614 2.06 -7.42 3.34
N ALA A 615 3.40 -7.50 3.39
CA ALA A 615 4.33 -6.39 3.58
C ALA A 615 3.90 -5.39 4.68
N ILE A 616 3.56 -5.89 5.88
CA ILE A 616 2.96 -5.08 6.95
C ILE A 616 3.93 -4.14 7.67
N GLN A 617 5.24 -4.18 7.34
CA GLN A 617 6.30 -3.31 7.88
C GLN A 617 6.36 -3.23 9.43
N ALA A 618 6.00 -4.30 10.14
CA ALA A 618 5.94 -4.34 11.61
C ALA A 618 7.31 -4.39 12.29
N VAL A 619 8.35 -4.93 11.64
CA VAL A 619 9.72 -5.12 12.17
C VAL A 619 10.69 -4.20 11.44
N ARG A 620 11.42 -3.39 12.20
CA ARG A 620 12.34 -2.36 11.68
C ARG A 620 13.79 -2.82 11.57
N SER A 621 14.24 -3.65 12.50
CA SER A 621 15.56 -4.29 12.41
C SER A 621 15.58 -5.66 13.06
N VAL A 622 16.55 -6.49 12.67
CA VAL A 622 16.81 -7.80 13.27
C VAL A 622 18.19 -7.83 13.92
N ASN A 623 18.28 -8.52 15.05
CA ASN A 623 19.54 -8.85 15.72
C ASN A 623 20.27 -9.93 14.91
N THR A 624 21.41 -9.56 14.33
CA THR A 624 22.24 -10.48 13.53
C THR A 624 22.87 -11.61 14.35
N ASP A 625 22.95 -11.46 15.67
CA ASP A 625 23.46 -12.49 16.60
C ASP A 625 22.36 -13.43 17.13
N ALA A 626 21.07 -13.24 16.79
CA ALA A 626 19.96 -14.00 17.36
C ALA A 626 20.10 -15.53 17.22
N ILE A 627 20.60 -16.03 16.09
CA ILE A 627 20.82 -17.48 15.86
C ILE A 627 21.95 -18.00 16.78
N LYS A 628 22.99 -17.20 17.01
CA LYS A 628 24.10 -17.54 17.89
C LYS A 628 23.67 -17.55 19.35
N GLU A 629 22.86 -16.58 19.76
CA GLU A 629 22.22 -16.53 21.09
C GLU A 629 21.31 -17.75 21.30
N ALA A 630 20.53 -18.13 20.29
CA ALA A 630 19.67 -19.31 20.33
C ALA A 630 20.44 -20.61 20.57
N ARG A 631 21.54 -20.81 19.83
CA ARG A 631 22.46 -21.94 20.04
C ARG A 631 23.06 -21.97 21.44
N LYS A 632 23.34 -20.80 22.01
CA LYS A 632 23.83 -20.69 23.39
C LYS A 632 22.75 -21.12 24.38
N ALA A 633 21.53 -20.64 24.21
CA ALA A 633 20.39 -21.03 25.04
C ALA A 633 20.10 -22.54 24.98
N ASP A 634 20.18 -23.15 23.79
CA ASP A 634 20.03 -24.61 23.63
C ASP A 634 21.13 -25.39 24.39
N LYS A 635 22.40 -24.95 24.29
CA LYS A 635 23.50 -25.55 25.05
C LYS A 635 23.34 -25.40 26.56
N GLU A 636 22.85 -24.26 27.03
CA GLU A 636 22.57 -24.03 28.45
C GLU A 636 21.44 -24.94 28.93
N ARG A 637 20.39 -25.13 28.11
CA ARG A 637 19.32 -26.07 28.40
C ARG A 637 19.81 -27.51 28.50
N GLU A 638 20.68 -27.94 27.58
CA GLU A 638 21.30 -29.26 27.65
C GLU A 638 22.15 -29.46 28.91
N LYS A 639 22.90 -28.43 29.33
CA LYS A 639 23.71 -28.47 30.56
C LYS A 639 22.81 -28.60 31.79
N ALA A 640 21.76 -27.78 31.87
CA ALA A 640 20.80 -27.83 32.96
C ALA A 640 20.10 -29.20 33.04
N ALA A 641 19.73 -29.80 31.91
CA ALA A 641 19.12 -31.13 31.87
C ALA A 641 20.07 -32.26 32.36
N LYS A 642 21.39 -32.08 32.17
CA LYS A 642 22.43 -33.04 32.61
C LYS A 642 22.84 -32.82 34.07
N ASP A 643 22.46 -31.70 34.67
CA ASP A 643 22.92 -31.31 36.00
C ASP A 643 22.08 -31.90 37.13
N LYS A 644 22.37 -33.17 37.43
CA LYS A 644 21.74 -33.89 38.55
C LYS A 644 22.12 -33.35 39.94
N LYS A 645 23.03 -32.36 40.03
CA LYS A 645 23.59 -31.85 41.30
C LYS A 645 23.29 -30.36 41.55
N GLY A 646 22.53 -29.69 40.67
CA GLY A 646 22.17 -28.27 40.82
C GLY A 646 23.37 -27.31 40.87
N LYS A 647 24.43 -27.62 40.12
CA LYS A 647 25.65 -26.81 40.00
C LYS A 647 25.57 -25.68 38.97
N HIS A 648 24.58 -25.69 38.09
CA HIS A 648 24.30 -24.66 37.09
C HIS A 648 23.09 -23.85 37.51
N ASP A 649 23.09 -22.57 37.13
CA ASP A 649 21.97 -21.68 37.37
C ASP A 649 20.69 -22.22 36.71
N PRO A 650 19.52 -22.10 37.37
CA PRO A 650 18.26 -22.49 36.76
C PRO A 650 18.02 -21.67 35.49
N LEU A 651 17.47 -22.32 34.46
CA LEU A 651 17.03 -21.62 33.26
C LEU A 651 15.99 -20.57 33.64
N GLY A 652 16.18 -19.33 33.18
CA GLY A 652 15.22 -18.25 33.42
C GLY A 652 13.83 -18.56 32.83
N PRO A 653 12.77 -17.88 33.29
CA PRO A 653 11.39 -18.18 32.92
C PRO A 653 11.10 -18.00 31.41
N LEU A 654 11.94 -17.23 30.71
CA LEU A 654 11.86 -16.96 29.28
C LEU A 654 12.96 -17.67 28.49
N ALA A 655 13.69 -18.62 29.09
CA ALA A 655 14.84 -19.27 28.50
C ALA A 655 14.59 -19.73 27.07
N GLY A 656 15.31 -19.12 26.13
CA GLY A 656 15.30 -19.49 24.72
C GLY A 656 14.10 -18.99 23.91
N LEU A 657 13.22 -18.15 24.50
CA LEU A 657 12.11 -17.53 23.78
C LEU A 657 12.57 -16.29 23.00
N PRO A 658 12.23 -16.19 21.71
CA PRO A 658 12.49 -15.00 20.93
C PRO A 658 11.45 -13.89 21.12
N VAL A 659 11.89 -12.68 21.41
CA VAL A 659 11.05 -11.50 21.68
C VAL A 659 11.46 -10.32 20.80
N LEU A 660 10.52 -9.44 20.46
CA LEU A 660 10.81 -8.15 19.83
C LEU A 660 10.51 -7.01 20.81
N VAL A 661 11.25 -5.92 20.70
CA VAL A 661 11.00 -4.70 21.49
C VAL A 661 10.77 -3.52 20.56
N ASN A 662 9.92 -2.58 20.96
CA ASN A 662 9.69 -1.34 20.21
C ASN A 662 11.01 -0.58 19.94
N ASP A 663 11.11 0.11 18.81
CA ASP A 663 12.30 0.89 18.43
C ASP A 663 12.62 2.08 19.35
N GLY A 664 11.80 2.34 20.37
CA GLY A 664 12.12 3.24 21.47
C GLY A 664 13.02 2.63 22.57
N PHE A 665 13.28 1.32 22.59
CA PHE A 665 14.06 0.68 23.66
C PHE A 665 15.53 0.52 23.28
N ASP A 666 16.46 0.98 24.13
CA ASP A 666 17.89 0.76 23.93
C ASP A 666 18.25 -0.73 23.92
N VAL A 667 18.99 -1.12 22.89
CA VAL A 667 19.62 -2.45 22.72
C VAL A 667 21.03 -2.18 22.21
N ASP A 668 22.05 -2.59 22.94
CA ASP A 668 23.46 -2.22 22.68
C ASP A 668 23.97 -2.52 21.26
N SER A 669 23.42 -3.55 20.61
CA SER A 669 23.79 -4.04 19.29
C SER A 669 22.98 -3.42 18.15
N LEU A 670 21.91 -2.67 18.43
CA LEU A 670 20.96 -2.16 17.44
C LEU A 670 20.73 -0.65 17.61
N PRO A 671 20.52 0.11 16.52
CA PRO A 671 20.14 1.51 16.65
C PRO A 671 18.75 1.64 17.30
N THR A 672 18.55 2.73 18.04
CA THR A 672 17.28 3.12 18.68
C THR A 672 16.87 4.45 18.07
N THR A 673 15.97 4.45 17.08
CA THR A 673 15.76 5.63 16.23
C THR A 673 14.41 6.30 16.51
N GLY A 674 13.53 5.66 17.28
CA GLY A 674 12.15 6.11 17.43
C GLY A 674 11.43 6.24 16.08
N GLY A 675 11.86 5.47 15.07
CA GLY A 675 11.36 5.59 13.69
C GLY A 675 11.86 6.81 12.91
N SER A 676 12.59 7.74 13.53
CA SER A 676 13.00 8.98 12.87
C SER A 676 14.26 8.82 12.04
N ILE A 677 14.24 9.37 10.82
CA ILE A 677 15.40 9.41 9.92
C ILE A 677 16.56 10.23 10.50
N ALA A 678 16.26 11.27 11.31
CA ALA A 678 17.28 12.08 11.98
C ALA A 678 18.07 11.30 13.06
N LEU A 679 17.53 10.16 13.50
CA LEU A 679 18.10 9.30 14.54
C LEU A 679 18.59 7.95 14.00
N GLN A 680 18.67 7.77 12.67
CA GLN A 680 19.00 6.48 12.04
C GLN A 680 20.33 5.86 12.53
N ASP A 681 21.29 6.72 12.88
CA ASP A 681 22.64 6.33 13.33
C ASP A 681 22.79 6.28 14.86
N LEU A 682 21.72 6.59 15.61
CA LEU A 682 21.75 6.62 17.08
C LEU A 682 21.91 5.20 17.63
N ARG A 683 23.10 4.90 18.14
CA ARG A 683 23.43 3.61 18.78
C ARG A 683 23.68 3.80 20.27
N PRO A 684 22.93 3.14 21.16
CA PRO A 684 23.17 3.18 22.59
C PRO A 684 24.35 2.27 22.99
N ALA A 685 25.09 2.63 24.04
CA ALA A 685 26.19 1.80 24.54
C ALA A 685 25.75 0.64 25.44
N LYS A 686 24.49 0.65 25.92
CA LYS A 686 23.94 -0.33 26.86
C LYS A 686 22.49 -0.63 26.52
N ASP A 687 22.03 -1.80 26.93
CA ASP A 687 20.61 -2.15 26.91
C ASP A 687 19.81 -1.26 27.87
N SER A 688 18.55 -0.99 27.53
CA SER A 688 17.56 -0.51 28.50
C SER A 688 17.38 -1.52 29.64
N THR A 689 16.93 -1.06 30.81
CA THR A 689 16.71 -1.95 31.96
C THR A 689 15.69 -3.05 31.63
N VAL A 690 14.67 -2.74 30.82
CA VAL A 690 13.70 -3.72 30.32
C VAL A 690 14.38 -4.82 29.50
N VAL A 691 15.20 -4.45 28.52
CA VAL A 691 15.93 -5.42 27.69
C VAL A 691 16.91 -6.25 28.51
N ALA A 692 17.64 -5.63 29.43
CA ALA A 692 18.57 -6.33 30.32
C ALA A 692 17.85 -7.38 31.19
N LYS A 693 16.69 -7.04 31.76
CA LYS A 693 15.87 -7.99 32.53
C LYS A 693 15.31 -9.12 31.67
N LEU A 694 14.86 -8.84 30.45
CA LEU A 694 14.41 -9.89 29.52
C LEU A 694 15.53 -10.86 29.15
N LYS A 695 16.73 -10.35 28.82
CA LYS A 695 17.93 -11.18 28.55
C LYS A 695 18.32 -12.00 29.79
N ALA A 696 18.27 -11.41 30.99
CA ALA A 696 18.53 -12.11 32.24
C ALA A 696 17.50 -13.22 32.54
N ALA A 697 16.25 -13.03 32.15
CA ALA A 697 15.21 -14.07 32.18
C ALA A 697 15.38 -15.15 31.09
N GLY A 698 16.40 -15.03 30.24
CA GLY A 698 16.78 -15.98 29.20
C GLY A 698 16.13 -15.75 27.84
N ALA A 699 15.44 -14.62 27.64
CA ALA A 699 14.88 -14.27 26.34
C ALA A 699 15.97 -13.91 25.32
N ILE A 700 15.67 -14.15 24.04
CA ILE A 700 16.51 -13.78 22.89
C ILE A 700 15.87 -12.58 22.22
N ILE A 701 16.58 -11.45 22.13
CA ILE A 701 16.07 -10.27 21.43
C ILE A 701 16.23 -10.48 19.93
N LEU A 702 15.12 -10.71 19.22
CA LEU A 702 15.11 -10.89 17.77
C LEU A 702 15.45 -9.62 17.00
N GLY A 703 15.17 -8.45 17.56
CA GLY A 703 15.18 -7.20 16.83
C GLY A 703 14.26 -6.15 17.42
N LYS A 704 13.92 -5.17 16.57
CA LYS A 704 13.18 -3.97 16.95
C LYS A 704 11.93 -3.82 16.06
N THR A 705 10.76 -3.55 16.64
CA THR A 705 9.52 -3.29 15.90
C THR A 705 9.41 -1.83 15.46
N ASN A 706 8.74 -1.57 14.35
CA ASN A 706 8.43 -0.21 13.90
C ASN A 706 7.45 0.49 14.87
N ILE A 707 7.42 1.82 14.84
CA ILE A 707 6.75 2.69 15.81
C ILE A 707 6.17 3.91 15.08
N THR A 708 5.09 4.52 15.58
CA THR A 708 4.75 5.89 15.16
C THR A 708 5.89 6.82 15.54
N GLU A 709 6.38 7.60 14.58
CA GLU A 709 7.60 8.41 14.74
C GLU A 709 7.63 9.21 16.05
N LEU A 710 8.73 9.07 16.78
CA LEU A 710 8.96 9.67 18.11
C LEU A 710 7.81 9.42 19.10
N ASN A 711 7.25 8.20 19.09
CA ASN A 711 6.08 7.83 19.89
C ASN A 711 4.87 8.74 19.62
N GLY A 712 4.66 9.16 18.37
CA GLY A 712 3.50 9.94 17.96
C GLY A 712 3.52 11.42 18.31
N VAL A 713 4.58 11.96 18.93
CA VAL A 713 4.78 13.40 19.08
C VAL A 713 5.59 13.90 17.90
N PHE A 714 4.91 14.32 16.82
CA PHE A 714 5.57 14.79 15.60
C PHE A 714 4.73 15.83 14.85
N ASP A 715 3.57 15.42 14.32
CA ASP A 715 2.59 16.28 13.66
C ASP A 715 1.19 15.69 13.79
N ALA A 716 0.15 16.52 13.84
CA ALA A 716 -1.24 16.07 13.90
C ALA A 716 -1.71 15.35 12.63
N ASN A 717 -1.04 15.56 11.50
CA ASN A 717 -1.33 14.89 10.23
C ASN A 717 -0.61 13.55 10.08
N LEU A 718 0.28 13.18 11.02
CA LEU A 718 1.01 11.92 10.99
C LEU A 718 0.05 10.75 11.26
N PRO A 719 -0.16 9.81 10.31
CA PRO A 719 -0.96 8.64 10.57
C PRO A 719 -0.26 7.73 11.59
N GLU A 720 -1.06 7.12 12.46
CA GLU A 720 -0.55 6.18 13.43
C GLU A 720 0.12 4.98 12.76
N GLY A 721 1.29 4.57 13.26
CA GLY A 721 2.11 3.50 12.72
C GLY A 721 3.07 3.92 11.62
N TYR A 722 3.08 5.18 11.18
CA TYR A 722 4.08 5.67 10.23
C TYR A 722 5.36 6.12 10.93
N SER A 723 6.50 5.83 10.29
CA SER A 723 7.75 6.52 10.55
C SER A 723 8.55 6.84 9.28
N SER A 724 9.28 7.95 9.28
CA SER A 724 10.14 8.39 8.17
C SER A 724 11.26 7.40 7.83
N LEU A 725 11.69 6.56 8.78
CA LEU A 725 12.72 5.55 8.56
C LEU A 725 12.16 4.24 7.98
N ALA A 726 11.04 3.74 8.51
CA ALA A 726 10.55 2.39 8.26
C ALA A 726 9.19 2.32 7.52
N GLY A 727 8.58 3.47 7.22
CA GLY A 727 7.30 3.57 6.53
C GLY A 727 6.10 3.26 7.44
N GLN A 728 4.97 2.95 6.81
CA GLN A 728 3.69 2.70 7.48
C GLN A 728 3.54 1.24 7.91
N VAL A 729 3.26 1.00 9.20
CA VAL A 729 2.78 -0.30 9.67
C VAL A 729 1.32 -0.49 9.25
N LEU A 730 1.02 -1.65 8.66
CA LEU A 730 -0.33 -2.01 8.22
C LEU A 730 -0.97 -3.03 9.17
N LEU A 731 -2.29 -2.93 9.35
CA LEU A 731 -3.04 -3.85 10.19
C LEU A 731 -3.07 -5.26 9.54
N PRO A 732 -2.60 -6.32 10.22
CA PRO A 732 -2.50 -7.68 9.66
C PRO A 732 -3.81 -8.29 9.13
N SER A 733 -4.96 -7.92 9.70
CA SER A 733 -6.27 -8.38 9.26
C SER A 733 -6.85 -7.54 8.11
N ASP A 734 -6.33 -6.33 7.89
CA ASP A 734 -6.82 -5.41 6.86
C ASP A 734 -5.75 -4.36 6.53
N THR A 735 -4.92 -4.61 5.51
CA THR A 735 -3.78 -3.73 5.18
C THR A 735 -4.17 -2.35 4.68
N ASP A 736 -5.47 -2.07 4.52
CA ASP A 736 -6.00 -0.74 4.22
C ASP A 736 -6.11 0.14 5.48
N LYS A 737 -5.77 -0.41 6.66
CA LYS A 737 -5.88 0.26 7.96
C LYS A 737 -4.57 0.24 8.71
N THR A 738 -4.45 1.16 9.66
CA THR A 738 -3.36 1.15 10.65
C THR A 738 -3.79 0.32 11.87
N PRO A 739 -2.85 -0.30 12.59
CA PRO A 739 -3.13 -0.94 13.86
C PRO A 739 -3.06 0.07 15.01
N ALA A 740 -3.55 1.31 14.82
CA ALA A 740 -3.32 2.45 15.71
C ALA A 740 -1.82 2.73 16.02
N GLY A 741 -1.51 3.54 17.02
CA GLY A 741 -0.14 3.89 17.40
C GLY A 741 -0.02 4.23 18.89
N SER A 742 1.19 4.40 19.45
CA SER A 742 2.48 4.39 18.77
C SER A 742 3.18 3.04 18.67
N SER A 743 2.81 2.06 19.50
CA SER A 743 3.36 0.69 19.49
C SER A 743 2.79 -0.20 18.36
N ALA A 744 2.54 0.41 17.20
CA ALA A 744 1.92 -0.20 16.02
C ALA A 744 2.64 -1.48 15.57
N GLY A 745 3.96 -1.42 15.40
CA GLY A 745 4.76 -2.57 14.94
C GLY A 745 4.76 -3.72 15.95
N SER A 746 4.77 -3.42 17.25
CA SER A 746 4.68 -4.44 18.32
C SER A 746 3.35 -5.19 18.27
N ALA A 747 2.23 -4.47 18.11
CA ALA A 747 0.91 -5.08 17.98
C ALA A 747 0.78 -5.92 16.70
N ALA A 748 1.14 -5.36 15.55
CA ALA A 748 1.09 -6.06 14.26
C ALA A 748 2.00 -7.31 14.23
N ALA A 749 3.20 -7.22 14.78
CA ALA A 749 4.13 -8.35 14.89
C ALA A 749 3.59 -9.46 15.82
N THR A 750 2.94 -9.08 16.92
CA THR A 750 2.33 -10.04 17.85
C THR A 750 1.18 -10.78 17.20
N ALA A 751 0.28 -10.04 16.53
CA ALA A 751 -0.91 -10.59 15.88
C ALA A 751 -0.54 -11.59 14.77
N SER A 752 0.54 -11.28 14.03
CA SER A 752 1.06 -12.05 12.89
C SER A 752 2.03 -13.18 13.25
N GLY A 753 2.28 -13.40 14.55
CA GLY A 753 3.19 -14.45 15.02
C GLY A 753 4.65 -14.22 14.60
N LEU A 754 5.17 -12.99 14.68
CA LEU A 754 6.56 -12.66 14.33
C LEU A 754 7.54 -12.72 15.51
N ALA A 755 7.02 -12.91 16.73
CA ALA A 755 7.77 -13.20 17.94
C ALA A 755 6.90 -13.98 18.93
N ALA A 756 7.51 -14.53 19.98
CA ALA A 756 6.77 -15.15 21.08
C ALA A 756 5.83 -14.13 21.74
N PHE A 757 6.37 -12.93 22.01
CA PHE A 757 5.62 -11.71 22.36
C PHE A 757 6.46 -10.48 22.02
N THR A 758 5.87 -9.29 22.18
CA THR A 758 6.55 -8.02 21.98
C THR A 758 6.41 -7.10 23.19
N VAL A 759 7.24 -6.07 23.23
CA VAL A 759 7.17 -5.00 24.25
C VAL A 759 6.91 -3.67 23.56
N GLY A 760 5.96 -2.91 24.10
CA GLY A 760 5.62 -1.55 23.67
C GLY A 760 5.81 -0.54 24.80
N MET A 761 5.44 0.70 24.52
CA MET A 761 5.36 1.77 25.51
C MET A 761 4.02 2.49 25.36
N GLU A 762 3.37 2.79 26.48
CA GLU A 762 2.24 3.70 26.52
C GLU A 762 2.69 5.03 27.12
N THR A 763 2.36 6.11 26.42
CA THR A 763 2.31 7.48 26.93
C THR A 763 1.01 8.08 26.40
N SER A 764 0.46 9.15 26.98
CA SER A 764 -0.83 9.67 26.51
C SER A 764 -0.91 11.19 26.49
N PRO A 765 -0.97 11.81 25.30
CA PRO A 765 -1.50 13.15 25.11
C PRO A 765 -3.00 13.10 24.76
N ASP A 766 -3.76 12.10 25.27
CA ASP A 766 -5.20 11.83 25.05
C ASP A 766 -5.53 10.64 24.10
N SER A 767 -4.55 9.86 23.65
CA SER A 767 -4.74 8.56 22.97
C SER A 767 -3.79 7.47 23.51
N ALA A 768 -4.28 6.24 23.61
CA ALA A 768 -3.57 5.13 24.25
C ALA A 768 -2.56 4.48 23.27
N GLN A 769 -1.26 4.50 23.63
CA GLN A 769 -0.17 4.20 22.69
C GLN A 769 0.30 2.72 22.62
N LEU A 770 -0.22 1.86 23.49
CA LEU A 770 0.07 0.43 23.62
C LEU A 770 -1.22 -0.39 23.57
N VAL A 771 -2.24 -0.01 24.32
CA VAL A 771 -3.50 -0.77 24.39
C VAL A 771 -4.39 -0.53 23.18
N ALA A 772 -4.44 0.68 22.60
CA ALA A 772 -5.22 0.87 21.37
C ALA A 772 -4.63 0.09 20.18
N PRO A 773 -3.29 0.03 20.00
CA PRO A 773 -2.73 -0.86 18.99
C PRO A 773 -3.00 -2.34 19.21
N ALA A 774 -2.93 -2.81 20.46
CA ALA A 774 -3.23 -4.19 20.79
C ALA A 774 -4.71 -4.54 20.51
N ASP A 775 -5.63 -3.63 20.86
CA ASP A 775 -7.07 -3.73 20.57
C ASP A 775 -7.32 -3.85 19.05
N ALA A 776 -6.79 -2.89 18.27
CA ALA A 776 -6.96 -2.87 16.82
C ALA A 776 -6.40 -4.12 16.13
N ALA A 777 -5.27 -4.64 16.61
CA ALA A 777 -4.62 -5.84 16.07
C ALA A 777 -5.19 -7.17 16.61
N GLY A 778 -6.16 -7.13 17.53
CA GLY A 778 -6.78 -8.33 18.09
C GLY A 778 -5.82 -9.16 18.96
N VAL A 779 -5.04 -8.49 19.80
CA VAL A 779 -4.09 -9.08 20.74
C VAL A 779 -4.25 -8.48 22.14
N VAL A 780 -3.63 -9.10 23.14
CA VAL A 780 -3.65 -8.63 24.53
C VAL A 780 -2.55 -7.57 24.70
N GLY A 781 -2.91 -6.44 25.31
CA GLY A 781 -1.97 -5.37 25.67
C GLY A 781 -2.12 -5.00 27.14
N LEU A 782 -1.01 -4.92 27.87
CA LEU A 782 -1.02 -4.46 29.26
C LEU A 782 -0.17 -3.20 29.39
N LYS A 783 -0.82 -2.09 29.73
CA LYS A 783 -0.14 -0.95 30.32
C LYS A 783 -0.05 -1.16 31.83
N PRO A 784 1.15 -1.28 32.42
CA PRO A 784 1.28 -1.36 33.87
C PRO A 784 1.09 0.00 34.55
N THR A 785 1.06 -0.01 35.87
CA THR A 785 1.18 1.19 36.70
C THR A 785 2.49 1.91 36.37
N VAL A 786 2.45 3.24 36.25
CA VAL A 786 3.66 4.05 36.05
C VAL A 786 4.57 3.85 37.26
N GLY A 787 5.78 3.35 37.01
CA GLY A 787 6.73 2.96 38.04
C GLY A 787 6.80 1.46 38.34
N LEU A 788 5.91 0.60 37.82
CA LEU A 788 6.08 -0.85 38.00
C LEU A 788 7.25 -1.40 37.16
N VAL A 789 7.45 -0.85 35.97
CA VAL A 789 8.51 -1.21 35.01
C VAL A 789 9.38 0.02 34.75
N SER A 790 10.71 -0.17 34.73
CA SER A 790 11.68 0.92 34.51
C SER A 790 11.61 1.52 33.11
N ARG A 791 11.79 2.85 33.03
CA ARG A 791 11.93 3.64 31.80
C ARG A 791 13.39 3.96 31.44
N THR A 792 14.37 3.46 32.19
CA THR A 792 15.80 3.69 31.91
C THR A 792 16.19 3.12 30.54
N GLY A 793 16.78 3.96 29.69
CA GLY A 793 17.17 3.56 28.32
C GLY A 793 16.01 3.44 27.34
N THR A 794 14.85 4.00 27.66
CA THR A 794 13.71 4.10 26.75
C THR A 794 13.59 5.53 26.23
N LEU A 795 13.34 5.71 24.92
CA LEU A 795 13.09 7.01 24.29
C LEU A 795 11.83 7.61 24.92
N PRO A 796 11.96 8.70 25.70
CA PRO A 796 10.88 9.19 26.54
C PRO A 796 9.90 10.05 25.74
N VAL A 797 8.69 10.18 26.26
CA VAL A 797 7.73 11.19 25.81
C VAL A 797 7.36 12.12 26.96
N ALA A 798 6.84 11.55 28.04
CA ALA A 798 6.55 12.25 29.27
C ALA A 798 6.76 11.30 30.43
N LYS A 799 7.87 11.44 31.17
CA LYS A 799 8.25 10.50 32.24
C LYS A 799 7.19 10.38 33.34
N SER A 800 6.29 11.35 33.49
CA SER A 800 5.16 11.27 34.41
C SER A 800 4.09 10.24 33.99
N GLN A 801 4.07 9.81 32.74
CA GLN A 801 3.07 8.89 32.17
C GLN A 801 3.68 7.70 31.41
N ASP A 802 4.95 7.74 31.01
CA ASP A 802 5.62 6.66 30.27
C ASP A 802 5.57 5.31 31.03
N ALA A 803 4.97 4.29 30.39
CA ALA A 803 4.78 2.95 30.95
C ALA A 803 5.12 1.84 29.92
N PRO A 804 6.32 1.23 29.98
CA PRO A 804 6.67 0.05 29.20
C PRO A 804 5.83 -1.17 29.57
N GLY A 805 5.26 -1.86 28.57
CA GLY A 805 4.34 -2.97 28.82
C GLY A 805 4.38 -4.07 27.75
N PRO A 806 3.95 -5.31 28.08
CA PRO A 806 3.92 -6.40 27.13
C PRO A 806 2.69 -6.34 26.21
N ILE A 807 2.90 -6.72 24.94
CA ILE A 807 1.83 -7.01 23.97
C ILE A 807 1.99 -8.48 23.55
N THR A 808 0.93 -9.27 23.73
CA THR A 808 0.98 -10.73 23.65
C THR A 808 -0.29 -11.31 23.02
N ARG A 809 -0.27 -12.58 22.62
CA ARG A 809 -1.48 -13.24 22.09
C ARG A 809 -2.42 -13.75 23.19
N THR A 810 -1.92 -13.91 24.42
CA THR A 810 -2.71 -14.47 25.53
C THR A 810 -2.44 -13.73 26.84
N VAL A 811 -3.43 -13.64 27.73
CA VAL A 811 -3.27 -13.00 29.04
C VAL A 811 -2.21 -13.69 29.89
N TYR A 812 -2.08 -15.02 29.77
CA TYR A 812 -1.00 -15.78 30.43
C TYR A 812 0.39 -15.29 30.01
N ASP A 813 0.60 -15.07 28.71
CA ASP A 813 1.88 -14.59 28.19
C ASP A 813 2.17 -13.16 28.67
N ALA A 814 1.15 -12.30 28.78
CA ALA A 814 1.30 -10.95 29.33
C ALA A 814 1.75 -10.99 30.81
N ALA A 815 1.13 -11.84 31.62
CA ALA A 815 1.54 -12.04 33.02
C ALA A 815 2.98 -12.55 33.14
N LYS A 816 3.36 -13.51 32.29
CA LYS A 816 4.71 -14.06 32.26
C LYS A 816 5.75 -13.02 31.84
N ALA A 817 5.45 -12.20 30.84
CA ALA A 817 6.32 -11.12 30.40
C ALA A 817 6.47 -10.03 31.48
N LEU A 818 5.36 -9.62 32.12
CA LEU A 818 5.40 -8.64 33.21
C LEU A 818 6.26 -9.12 34.39
N THR A 819 6.16 -10.40 34.75
CA THR A 819 6.98 -11.01 35.81
C THR A 819 8.48 -10.84 35.54
N ALA A 820 8.91 -10.90 34.28
CA ALA A 820 10.31 -10.68 33.91
C ALA A 820 10.72 -9.20 33.92
N MET A 821 9.80 -8.28 33.61
CA MET A 821 10.10 -6.85 33.41
C MET A 821 9.98 -6.01 34.70
N ALA A 822 9.04 -6.37 35.59
CA ALA A 822 8.66 -5.59 36.76
C ALA A 822 9.79 -5.49 37.81
N GLY A 823 9.69 -4.46 38.66
CA GLY A 823 10.53 -4.28 39.84
C GLY A 823 11.51 -3.12 39.74
N ALA A 824 12.09 -2.78 40.88
CA ALA A 824 12.90 -1.59 41.07
C ALA A 824 14.14 -1.50 40.16
N ASP A 825 14.47 -0.27 39.80
CA ASP A 825 15.66 0.18 39.09
C ASP A 825 16.18 1.46 39.77
N PRO A 826 17.38 1.44 40.38
CA PRO A 826 17.97 2.61 41.00
C PRO A 826 18.14 3.82 40.07
N ALA A 827 18.24 3.59 38.75
CA ALA A 827 18.35 4.66 37.76
C ALA A 827 16.99 5.31 37.40
N ASP A 828 15.87 4.71 37.83
CA ASP A 828 14.53 5.22 37.63
C ASP A 828 13.76 5.32 38.96
N PRO A 829 13.78 6.51 39.60
CA PRO A 829 13.16 6.71 40.92
C PRO A 829 11.68 6.35 41.01
N ALA A 830 10.94 6.35 39.89
CA ALA A 830 9.54 5.95 39.88
C ALA A 830 9.34 4.48 40.27
N THR A 831 10.38 3.66 40.13
CA THR A 831 10.32 2.21 40.38
C THR A 831 10.72 1.79 41.79
N LYS A 832 11.09 2.74 42.64
CA LYS A 832 11.63 2.46 43.98
C LYS A 832 10.75 1.49 44.79
N ASP A 833 9.44 1.66 44.71
CA ASP A 833 8.45 0.91 45.49
C ASP A 833 7.71 -0.14 44.62
N ALA A 834 8.26 -0.47 43.45
CA ALA A 834 7.65 -1.42 42.51
C ALA A 834 7.58 -2.84 43.12
N PRO A 835 6.38 -3.44 43.26
CA PRO A 835 6.25 -4.79 43.76
C PRO A 835 6.83 -5.81 42.76
N VAL A 836 7.58 -6.78 43.27
CA VAL A 836 8.03 -7.95 42.49
C VAL A 836 7.10 -9.11 42.81
N LYS A 837 6.27 -9.52 41.86
CA LYS A 837 5.31 -10.62 41.98
C LYS A 837 5.51 -11.62 40.84
N ASP A 838 5.19 -12.89 41.09
CA ASP A 838 4.87 -13.82 40.02
C ASP A 838 3.42 -13.59 39.60
N TYR A 839 3.23 -12.89 38.49
CA TYR A 839 1.90 -12.54 37.99
C TYR A 839 1.17 -13.75 37.37
N THR A 840 1.83 -14.89 37.19
CA THR A 840 1.19 -16.12 36.71
C THR A 840 0.49 -16.90 37.82
N ALA A 841 0.87 -16.67 39.08
CA ALA A 841 0.41 -17.45 40.23
C ALA A 841 -1.12 -17.35 40.50
N GLY A 842 -1.74 -16.23 40.12
CA GLY A 842 -3.17 -15.96 40.34
C GLY A 842 -4.09 -16.35 39.18
N LEU A 843 -3.55 -16.85 38.06
CA LEU A 843 -4.34 -17.09 36.86
C LEU A 843 -5.20 -18.35 36.99
N SER A 844 -6.52 -18.17 37.07
CA SER A 844 -7.50 -19.26 37.18
C SER A 844 -8.71 -18.98 36.31
N LYS A 845 -9.31 -20.04 35.74
CA LYS A 845 -10.60 -19.96 35.02
C LYS A 845 -11.77 -19.55 35.93
N THR A 846 -11.58 -19.60 37.25
CA THR A 846 -12.57 -19.23 38.26
C THR A 846 -12.28 -17.89 38.93
N ALA A 847 -11.29 -17.12 38.48
CA ALA A 847 -10.85 -15.89 39.14
C ALA A 847 -11.98 -14.84 39.30
N LEU A 848 -12.95 -14.86 38.39
CA LEU A 848 -14.11 -13.97 38.39
C LEU A 848 -15.25 -14.38 39.35
N GLN A 849 -15.17 -15.54 40.01
CA GLN A 849 -16.23 -15.99 40.93
C GLN A 849 -16.31 -15.07 42.15
N GLY A 850 -17.48 -14.45 42.36
CA GLY A 850 -17.71 -13.53 43.47
C GLY A 850 -17.10 -12.14 43.29
N LYS A 851 -16.46 -11.88 42.15
CA LYS A 851 -15.92 -10.57 41.80
C LYS A 851 -17.01 -9.56 41.49
N ARG A 852 -16.72 -8.28 41.71
CA ARG A 852 -17.63 -7.17 41.39
C ARG A 852 -16.97 -6.31 40.32
N ILE A 853 -17.60 -6.20 39.15
CA ILE A 853 -17.06 -5.46 38.01
C ILE A 853 -17.99 -4.31 37.66
N ALA A 854 -17.47 -3.08 37.68
CA ALA A 854 -18.17 -1.94 37.13
C ALA A 854 -18.15 -2.03 35.60
N VAL A 855 -19.29 -1.85 34.94
CA VAL A 855 -19.37 -1.90 33.47
C VAL A 855 -19.87 -0.58 32.92
N ILE A 856 -19.19 -0.02 31.92
CA ILE A 856 -19.69 1.18 31.25
C ILE A 856 -20.76 0.79 30.24
N SER A 857 -21.87 1.53 30.19
CA SER A 857 -22.97 1.24 29.26
C SER A 857 -22.54 1.36 27.80
N SER A 858 -22.78 0.32 27.01
CA SER A 858 -22.60 0.31 25.55
C SER A 858 -23.46 -0.76 24.91
N THR A 859 -24.04 -0.46 23.75
CA THR A 859 -24.83 -1.41 22.94
C THR A 859 -24.06 -1.96 21.74
N SER A 860 -22.83 -1.48 21.50
CA SER A 860 -22.02 -1.90 20.36
C SER A 860 -21.51 -3.32 20.55
N GLY A 861 -21.92 -4.25 19.68
CA GLY A 861 -21.33 -5.59 19.64
C GLY A 861 -19.83 -5.54 19.38
N PRO A 862 -19.00 -6.38 20.03
CA PRO A 862 -19.35 -7.52 20.88
C PRO A 862 -19.50 -7.21 22.38
N TYR A 863 -19.45 -5.94 22.80
CA TYR A 863 -19.33 -5.56 24.21
C TYR A 863 -20.44 -6.14 25.13
N PRO A 864 -21.74 -6.12 24.77
CA PRO A 864 -22.77 -6.75 25.61
C PRO A 864 -22.54 -8.24 25.86
N ALA A 865 -21.97 -8.98 24.89
CA ALA A 865 -21.68 -10.40 25.05
C ALA A 865 -20.54 -10.64 26.06
N VAL A 866 -19.57 -9.74 26.12
CA VAL A 866 -18.50 -9.77 27.14
C VAL A 866 -19.08 -9.57 28.53
N VAL A 867 -19.99 -8.60 28.71
CA VAL A 867 -20.66 -8.38 30.00
C VAL A 867 -21.43 -9.63 30.44
N SER A 868 -22.15 -10.29 29.52
CA SER A 868 -22.81 -11.57 29.81
C SER A 868 -21.83 -12.71 30.13
N ALA A 869 -20.65 -12.73 29.52
CA ALA A 869 -19.61 -13.71 29.84
C ALA A 869 -19.06 -13.51 31.26
N LEU A 870 -18.83 -12.27 31.70
CA LEU A 870 -18.44 -11.97 33.09
C LEU A 870 -19.48 -12.50 34.09
N GLN A 871 -20.76 -12.23 33.84
CA GLN A 871 -21.86 -12.71 34.69
C GLN A 871 -21.89 -14.25 34.76
N SER A 872 -21.69 -14.91 33.62
CA SER A 872 -21.68 -16.38 33.53
C SER A 872 -20.51 -17.01 34.27
N LEU A 873 -19.42 -16.27 34.46
CA LEU A 873 -18.25 -16.69 35.24
C LEU A 873 -18.40 -16.43 36.75
N GLY A 874 -19.53 -15.87 37.17
CA GLY A 874 -19.86 -15.62 38.58
C GLY A 874 -19.49 -14.22 39.07
N ALA A 875 -19.17 -13.28 38.18
CA ALA A 875 -18.96 -11.89 38.55
C ALA A 875 -20.30 -11.13 38.61
N THR A 876 -20.45 -10.25 39.60
CA THR A 876 -21.55 -9.28 39.66
C THR A 876 -21.17 -8.05 38.85
N THR A 877 -21.92 -7.76 37.78
CA THR A 877 -21.68 -6.57 36.95
C THR A 877 -22.66 -5.46 37.30
N ILE A 878 -22.18 -4.24 37.53
CA ILE A 878 -23.04 -3.07 37.79
C ILE A 878 -22.73 -1.99 36.77
N THR A 879 -23.76 -1.48 36.11
CA THR A 879 -23.60 -0.41 35.13
C THR A 879 -23.31 0.92 35.84
N VAL A 880 -22.23 1.59 35.44
CA VAL A 880 -21.86 2.91 35.95
C VAL A 880 -21.67 3.90 34.80
N THR A 881 -21.74 5.19 35.11
CA THR A 881 -21.49 6.27 34.15
C THR A 881 -20.10 6.83 34.40
N VAL A 882 -19.31 7.01 33.34
CA VAL A 882 -18.03 7.72 33.42
C VAL A 882 -18.30 9.21 33.53
N GLY A 883 -17.88 9.83 34.65
CA GLY A 883 -17.82 11.28 34.78
C GLY A 883 -16.59 11.87 34.12
N THR A 884 -16.47 13.20 34.11
CA THR A 884 -15.24 13.89 33.69
C THR A 884 -14.36 14.18 34.91
N PRO A 885 -13.02 14.11 34.81
CA PRO A 885 -12.14 14.59 35.87
C PRO A 885 -12.45 16.06 36.20
N SER A 886 -12.40 16.42 37.49
CA SER A 886 -12.57 17.81 37.92
C SER A 886 -11.56 18.16 39.01
N PRO A 887 -10.68 19.15 38.79
CA PRO A 887 -10.50 19.90 37.54
C PRO A 887 -9.97 19.01 36.40
N ASP A 888 -10.11 19.46 35.15
CA ASP A 888 -9.49 18.84 33.95
C ASP A 888 -8.44 19.79 33.35
N PRO A 889 -7.19 19.78 33.87
CA PRO A 889 -6.16 20.69 33.40
C PRO A 889 -5.61 20.28 32.02
N ALA A 890 -4.90 21.21 31.36
CA ALA A 890 -4.26 20.95 30.08
C ALA A 890 -3.22 19.81 30.13
N SER A 891 -3.03 19.13 28.99
CA SER A 891 -2.05 18.03 28.86
C SER A 891 -0.62 18.49 29.18
N ILE A 892 0.17 17.59 29.79
CA ILE A 892 1.57 17.83 30.16
C ILE A 892 2.56 17.26 29.13
N VAL A 893 2.10 16.47 28.17
CA VAL A 893 2.98 15.65 27.34
C VAL A 893 3.94 16.48 26.51
N SER A 894 3.45 17.42 25.71
CA SER A 894 4.31 18.29 24.89
C SER A 894 5.20 19.20 25.74
N ARG A 895 4.83 19.44 27.01
CA ARG A 895 5.62 20.25 27.96
C ARG A 895 6.81 19.48 28.53
N GLU A 896 6.70 18.16 28.70
CA GLU A 896 7.79 17.30 29.15
C GLU A 896 8.70 16.85 28.00
N PHE A 897 8.16 16.72 26.79
CA PHE A 897 8.83 16.10 25.65
C PHE A 897 10.23 16.67 25.36
N LYS A 898 10.35 18.00 25.18
CA LYS A 898 11.65 18.65 24.93
C LYS A 898 12.65 18.38 26.05
N ARG A 899 12.23 18.51 27.32
CA ARG A 899 13.10 18.31 28.49
C ARG A 899 13.63 16.87 28.51
N ASP A 900 12.73 15.91 28.36
CA ASP A 900 13.05 14.49 28.53
C ASP A 900 13.81 13.92 27.32
N LEU A 901 13.43 14.31 26.10
CA LEU A 901 14.13 13.90 24.89
C LEU A 901 15.55 14.48 24.84
N ASN A 902 15.74 15.77 25.17
CA ASN A 902 17.08 16.36 25.23
C ASN A 902 17.96 15.69 26.30
N ALA A 903 17.39 15.39 27.47
CA ALA A 903 18.10 14.66 28.52
C ALA A 903 18.50 13.25 28.06
N TYR A 904 17.64 12.58 27.30
CA TYR A 904 17.92 11.26 26.73
C TYR A 904 19.01 11.32 25.65
N LEU A 905 18.92 12.26 24.68
CA LEU A 905 19.82 12.35 23.52
C LEU A 905 21.21 12.92 23.84
N SER A 906 21.34 13.77 24.85
CA SER A 906 22.60 14.43 25.22
C SER A 906 23.64 13.51 25.88
N GLY A 907 23.30 12.25 26.17
CA GLY A 907 24.22 11.28 26.75
C GLY A 907 25.45 11.03 25.87
N ALA A 908 26.65 11.19 26.45
CA ALA A 908 27.94 10.97 25.77
C ALA A 908 28.12 9.55 25.20
N GLU A 909 27.33 8.59 25.68
CA GLU A 909 27.33 7.18 25.26
C GLU A 909 26.51 6.92 23.98
N ARG A 910 25.89 7.94 23.38
CA ARG A 910 25.12 7.80 22.13
C ARG A 910 26.01 8.16 20.93
N GLY A 911 25.99 7.35 19.87
CA GLY A 911 26.77 7.54 18.64
C GLY A 911 26.54 8.88 17.90
N PRO A 912 27.06 9.07 16.68
CA PRO A 912 26.82 10.27 15.89
C PRO A 912 25.32 10.43 15.53
N GLY A 913 24.86 11.67 15.38
CA GLY A 913 23.46 11.99 15.05
C GLY A 913 22.91 13.16 15.87
N ALA A 914 21.60 13.39 15.78
CA ALA A 914 20.92 14.45 16.54
C ALA A 914 21.06 14.24 18.07
N ARG A 915 21.36 15.33 18.77
CA ARG A 915 21.59 15.39 20.23
C ARG A 915 20.51 16.14 20.99
N SER A 916 19.56 16.73 20.26
CA SER A 916 18.48 17.52 20.81
C SER A 916 17.25 17.47 19.90
N LEU A 917 16.09 17.92 20.41
CA LEU A 917 14.89 18.16 19.61
C LEU A 917 15.15 19.17 18.49
N GLN A 918 15.99 20.20 18.74
CA GLN A 918 16.35 21.18 17.72
C GLN A 918 17.11 20.54 16.56
N ASP A 919 18.05 19.63 16.85
CA ASP A 919 18.83 18.95 15.80
C ASP A 919 17.92 18.09 14.90
N VAL A 920 16.86 17.48 15.47
CA VAL A 920 15.86 16.73 14.70
C VAL A 920 15.07 17.67 13.78
N ILE A 921 14.61 18.81 14.30
CA ILE A 921 13.87 19.82 13.52
C ILE A 921 14.74 20.34 12.36
N ASP A 922 15.99 20.70 12.65
CA ASP A 922 16.94 21.23 11.66
C ASP A 922 17.26 20.18 10.58
N TYR A 923 17.38 18.90 10.96
CA TYR A 923 17.56 17.82 9.98
C TYR A 923 16.37 17.72 9.03
N ASN A 924 15.15 17.77 9.58
CA ASN A 924 13.93 17.63 8.80
C ASN A 924 13.74 18.80 7.82
N ASP A 925 14.00 20.03 8.26
CA ASP A 925 13.94 21.23 7.41
C ASP A 925 14.96 21.18 6.26
N ALA A 926 16.14 20.61 6.51
CA ALA A 926 17.16 20.40 5.49
C ALA A 926 16.84 19.25 4.53
N ASN A 927 15.92 18.33 4.89
CA ASN A 927 15.58 17.12 4.14
C ASN A 927 14.05 16.94 4.00
N PRO A 928 13.30 17.93 3.48
CA PRO A 928 11.83 17.95 3.59
C PRO A 928 11.13 16.79 2.87
N VAL A 929 11.75 16.27 1.82
CA VAL A 929 11.22 15.13 1.05
C VAL A 929 11.18 13.83 1.89
N GLU A 930 12.14 13.63 2.80
CA GLU A 930 12.22 12.44 3.65
C GLU A 930 11.73 12.69 5.09
N GLY A 931 12.00 13.85 5.66
CA GLY A 931 11.69 14.19 7.06
C GLY A 931 10.33 14.86 7.29
N LEU A 932 9.71 15.45 6.25
CA LEU A 932 8.50 16.27 6.40
C LEU A 932 7.33 15.79 5.55
N LYS A 933 7.17 14.47 5.38
CA LYS A 933 5.99 13.92 4.66
C LYS A 933 4.67 14.46 5.21
N TYR A 934 4.55 14.62 6.52
CA TYR A 934 3.36 15.11 7.22
C TYR A 934 3.61 16.38 8.04
N GLN A 935 4.67 17.14 7.73
CA GLN A 935 5.10 18.31 8.53
C GLN A 935 5.64 17.91 9.92
N GLN A 936 5.87 18.88 10.81
CA GLN A 936 6.47 18.66 12.15
C GLN A 936 5.94 19.63 13.23
N GLY A 937 4.66 20.01 13.16
CA GLY A 937 4.05 21.04 14.00
C GLY A 937 4.15 20.78 15.50
N GLN A 938 3.94 19.53 15.95
CA GLN A 938 4.02 19.21 17.38
C GLN A 938 5.46 19.24 17.91
N LEU A 939 6.46 18.97 17.05
CA LEU A 939 7.87 19.16 17.42
C LEU A 939 8.17 20.65 17.66
N LEU A 940 7.65 21.53 16.80
CA LEU A 940 7.81 22.98 16.95
C LEU A 940 7.11 23.48 18.22
N ASP A 941 5.90 23.00 18.51
CA ASP A 941 5.16 23.34 19.73
C ASP A 941 5.92 22.89 20.99
N ALA A 942 6.43 21.65 21.01
CA ALA A 942 7.22 21.15 22.12
C ALA A 942 8.55 21.90 22.28
N GLN A 943 9.19 22.27 21.17
CA GLN A 943 10.44 23.04 21.17
C GLN A 943 10.24 24.45 21.72
N ALA A 944 9.06 25.05 21.53
CA ALA A 944 8.72 26.37 22.05
C ALA A 944 8.49 26.40 23.58
N VAL A 945 8.31 25.25 24.23
CA VAL A 945 8.15 25.19 25.69
C VAL A 945 9.46 25.55 26.41
N ASP A 946 9.36 26.49 27.35
CA ASP A 946 10.44 26.86 28.27
C ASP A 946 10.01 26.64 29.73
N LEU A 947 10.39 25.49 30.29
CA LEU A 947 10.13 25.18 31.70
C LEU A 947 11.05 25.93 32.68
N SER A 948 12.05 26.68 32.19
CA SER A 948 12.89 27.53 33.03
C SER A 948 12.22 28.88 33.34
N ASP A 949 11.25 29.29 32.52
CA ASP A 949 10.35 30.39 32.85
C ASP A 949 9.51 30.03 34.10
N PRO A 950 9.56 30.84 35.17
CA PRO A 950 8.88 30.51 36.42
C PRO A 950 7.36 30.33 36.29
N ALA A 951 6.69 31.10 35.43
CA ALA A 951 5.25 31.00 35.25
C ALA A 951 4.85 29.71 34.52
N THR A 952 5.56 29.39 33.44
CA THR A 952 5.38 28.15 32.66
C THR A 952 5.68 26.91 33.51
N GLY A 953 6.78 26.93 34.26
CA GLY A 953 7.15 25.83 35.18
C GLY A 953 6.14 25.63 36.31
N ALA A 954 5.61 26.72 36.89
CA ALA A 954 4.57 26.65 37.91
C ALA A 954 3.24 26.10 37.35
N ALA A 955 2.83 26.55 36.16
CA ALA A 955 1.63 26.05 35.48
C ALA A 955 1.74 24.55 35.16
N TYR A 956 2.88 24.11 34.61
CA TYR A 956 3.15 22.68 34.39
C TYR A 956 3.03 21.86 35.68
N THR A 957 3.64 22.33 36.77
CA THR A 957 3.61 21.61 38.06
C THR A 957 2.18 21.50 38.60
N SER A 958 1.41 22.59 38.52
CA SER A 958 0.00 22.63 38.93
C SER A 958 -0.85 21.67 38.11
N ASP A 959 -0.72 21.72 36.77
CA ASP A 959 -1.52 20.88 35.86
C ASP A 959 -1.20 19.40 35.99
N LEU A 960 0.08 19.05 36.20
CA LEU A 960 0.50 17.67 36.45
C LEU A 960 -0.14 17.13 37.73
N GLN A 961 -0.04 17.87 38.85
CA GLN A 961 -0.59 17.47 40.14
C GLN A 961 -2.11 17.37 40.11
N ALA A 962 -2.78 18.41 39.60
CA ALA A 962 -4.23 18.47 39.53
C ALA A 962 -4.78 17.38 38.59
N GLY A 963 -4.10 17.13 37.46
CA GLY A 963 -4.49 16.12 36.49
C GLY A 963 -4.37 14.69 37.02
N GLN A 964 -3.26 14.38 37.71
CA GLN A 964 -3.11 13.08 38.38
C GLN A 964 -4.16 12.91 39.49
N ALA A 965 -4.37 13.95 40.31
CA ALA A 965 -5.31 13.87 41.42
C ALA A 965 -6.75 13.68 40.94
N SER A 966 -7.21 14.45 39.95
CA SER A 966 -8.59 14.37 39.45
C SER A 966 -8.85 13.07 38.68
N ALA A 967 -7.89 12.57 37.90
CA ALA A 967 -8.00 11.29 37.20
C ALA A 967 -8.05 10.10 38.18
N ARG A 968 -7.20 10.11 39.22
CA ARG A 968 -7.25 9.09 40.30
C ARG A 968 -8.57 9.14 41.03
N ALA A 969 -9.02 10.33 41.46
CA ALA A 969 -10.29 10.50 42.15
C ALA A 969 -11.49 10.01 41.32
N LEU A 970 -11.47 10.20 40.00
CA LEU A 970 -12.50 9.67 39.11
C LEU A 970 -12.50 8.13 39.10
N ILE A 971 -11.35 7.50 38.87
CA ILE A 971 -11.26 6.03 38.77
C ILE A 971 -11.52 5.36 40.12
N ASP A 972 -10.87 5.85 41.18
CA ASP A 972 -11.05 5.33 42.54
C ASP A 972 -12.48 5.57 43.02
N GLY A 973 -13.11 6.68 42.65
CA GLY A 973 -14.52 6.96 42.96
C GLY A 973 -15.49 5.98 42.28
N ILE A 974 -15.16 5.52 41.06
CA ILE A 974 -15.92 4.43 40.41
C ILE A 974 -15.67 3.11 41.16
N LEU A 975 -14.42 2.81 41.51
CA LEU A 975 -14.05 1.54 42.16
C LEU A 975 -14.58 1.40 43.60
N ALA A 976 -14.66 2.48 44.37
CA ALA A 976 -15.07 2.44 45.78
C ALA A 976 -16.55 2.06 46.02
N ASN A 977 -17.37 1.98 44.97
CA ASN A 977 -18.83 1.77 45.03
C ASN A 977 -19.60 2.72 46.00
N GLY A 978 -20.90 2.88 45.80
CA GLY A 978 -21.69 3.97 46.39
C GLY A 978 -21.93 3.92 47.90
N THR A 979 -21.46 2.90 48.64
CA THR A 979 -21.68 2.74 50.09
C THR A 979 -20.43 3.17 50.86
N PRO A 980 -20.40 4.40 51.43
CA PRO A 980 -19.20 4.89 52.10
C PRO A 980 -18.84 4.04 53.32
N GLY A 981 -17.65 3.45 53.31
CA GLY A 981 -17.08 2.72 54.46
C GLY A 981 -17.35 1.21 54.50
N ASP A 982 -17.91 0.61 53.44
CA ASP A 982 -18.01 -0.85 53.29
C ASP A 982 -17.17 -1.36 52.09
N PRO A 983 -15.90 -1.74 52.31
CA PRO A 983 -15.02 -2.25 51.26
C PRO A 983 -15.50 -3.56 50.62
N SER A 984 -16.49 -4.25 51.21
CA SER A 984 -17.08 -5.45 50.61
C SER A 984 -18.00 -5.13 49.42
N ASP A 985 -18.34 -3.86 49.24
CA ASP A 985 -19.16 -3.36 48.15
C ASP A 985 -18.31 -2.83 46.97
N ASP A 986 -17.01 -2.60 47.14
CA ASP A 986 -16.09 -2.07 46.11
C ASP A 986 -16.03 -2.96 44.85
N PHE A 987 -15.70 -2.36 43.71
CA PHE A 987 -15.42 -3.06 42.46
C PHE A 987 -13.94 -3.43 42.35
N ASP A 988 -13.68 -4.64 41.84
CA ASP A 988 -12.33 -5.14 41.59
C ASP A 988 -11.69 -4.49 40.34
N ALA A 989 -12.51 -4.13 39.35
CA ALA A 989 -12.10 -3.50 38.10
C ALA A 989 -13.27 -2.80 37.40
N VAL A 990 -12.94 -1.95 36.41
CA VAL A 990 -13.91 -1.33 35.49
C VAL A 990 -13.71 -1.92 34.10
N LEU A 991 -14.75 -2.54 33.53
CA LEU A 991 -14.80 -2.94 32.13
C LEU A 991 -15.30 -1.76 31.28
N VAL A 992 -14.56 -1.47 30.19
CA VAL A 992 -14.91 -0.43 29.23
C VAL A 992 -14.89 -0.96 27.79
N PRO A 993 -15.76 -0.46 26.89
CA PRO A 993 -15.67 -0.78 25.47
C PRO A 993 -14.40 -0.19 24.84
N SER A 994 -13.97 -0.73 23.70
CA SER A 994 -12.87 -0.17 22.91
C SER A 994 -13.07 1.34 22.64
N GLY A 995 -11.98 2.11 22.71
CA GLY A 995 -11.96 3.55 22.48
C GLY A 995 -12.56 4.42 23.61
N ASN A 996 -12.87 3.86 24.78
CA ASN A 996 -13.44 4.64 25.88
C ASN A 996 -12.43 5.61 26.55
N ALA A 997 -12.87 6.83 26.85
CA ALA A 997 -12.05 7.89 27.43
C ALA A 997 -11.43 7.54 28.81
N LEU A 998 -12.01 6.60 29.57
CA LEU A 998 -11.47 6.18 30.86
C LEU A 998 -10.04 5.61 30.74
N VAL A 999 -9.66 5.05 29.59
CA VAL A 999 -8.29 4.59 29.32
C VAL A 999 -7.31 5.77 29.36
N GLY A 1000 -7.60 6.88 28.68
CA GLY A 1000 -6.77 8.08 28.74
C GLY A 1000 -6.69 8.69 30.14
N HIS A 1001 -7.78 8.61 30.91
CA HIS A 1001 -7.76 9.01 32.32
C HIS A 1001 -6.88 8.08 33.17
N ALA A 1002 -6.85 6.77 32.89
CA ALA A 1002 -5.97 5.82 33.57
C ALA A 1002 -4.49 6.11 33.26
N ASP A 1003 -4.17 6.52 32.03
CA ASP A 1003 -2.82 6.95 31.66
C ASP A 1003 -2.38 8.15 32.49
N ARG A 1004 -3.25 9.15 32.60
CA ARG A 1004 -3.03 10.36 33.39
C ARG A 1004 -2.91 10.07 34.88
N ALA A 1005 -3.70 9.12 35.41
CA ALA A 1005 -3.61 8.66 36.79
C ALA A 1005 -2.32 7.86 37.08
N GLY A 1006 -1.75 7.25 36.04
CA GLY A 1006 -0.65 6.29 36.12
C GLY A 1006 -1.10 4.87 36.46
N TYR A 1007 -2.36 4.51 36.21
CA TYR A 1007 -3.01 3.26 36.62
C TYR A 1007 -3.02 2.19 35.53
N PRO A 1008 -3.04 0.90 35.87
CA PRO A 1008 -2.91 -0.16 34.89
C PRO A 1008 -4.17 -0.35 34.04
N VAL A 1009 -3.96 -0.74 32.78
CA VAL A 1009 -5.01 -1.04 31.80
C VAL A 1009 -4.65 -2.33 31.07
N LEU A 1010 -5.57 -3.29 31.03
CA LEU A 1010 -5.45 -4.54 30.28
C LEU A 1010 -6.49 -4.57 29.17
N THR A 1011 -6.07 -4.58 27.90
CA THR A 1011 -6.96 -4.84 26.76
C THR A 1011 -6.90 -6.31 26.35
N LEU A 1012 -8.03 -6.85 25.90
CA LEU A 1012 -8.16 -8.20 25.40
C LEU A 1012 -9.14 -8.28 24.20
N PRO A 1013 -8.93 -9.23 23.27
CA PRO A 1013 -9.86 -9.45 22.15
C PRO A 1013 -11.26 -9.83 22.63
N ALA A 1014 -12.29 -9.24 22.02
CA ALA A 1014 -13.69 -9.48 22.36
C ALA A 1014 -14.55 -9.99 21.19
N GLY A 1015 -14.08 -9.81 19.95
CA GLY A 1015 -14.73 -10.33 18.76
C GLY A 1015 -14.35 -9.56 17.50
N TYR A 1016 -15.24 -9.56 16.52
CA TYR A 1016 -15.04 -8.95 15.20
C TYR A 1016 -16.29 -8.16 14.78
N GLY A 1017 -16.10 -7.23 13.83
CA GLY A 1017 -17.22 -6.48 13.23
C GLY A 1017 -18.22 -7.36 12.48
N ALA A 1018 -19.34 -6.77 12.04
CA ALA A 1018 -20.39 -7.50 11.31
C ALA A 1018 -19.90 -8.04 9.94
N THR A 1019 -20.11 -9.33 9.68
CA THR A 1019 -19.56 -10.09 8.54
C THR A 1019 -19.99 -9.62 7.15
N ASN A 1020 -21.06 -8.84 7.05
CA ASN A 1020 -21.59 -8.27 5.81
C ASN A 1020 -21.11 -6.83 5.52
N SER A 1021 -20.01 -6.42 6.15
CA SER A 1021 -19.43 -5.09 5.98
C SER A 1021 -17.92 -5.18 5.73
N SER A 1022 -17.34 -4.12 5.18
CA SER A 1022 -15.89 -3.94 5.12
C SER A 1022 -15.23 -3.97 6.51
N ALA A 1023 -16.01 -3.84 7.59
CA ALA A 1023 -15.55 -3.95 8.96
C ALA A 1023 -15.57 -5.39 9.52
N GLY A 1024 -16.17 -6.36 8.82
CA GLY A 1024 -16.46 -7.71 9.33
C GLY A 1024 -15.25 -8.57 9.72
N ARG A 1025 -14.04 -8.12 9.36
CA ARG A 1025 -12.77 -8.82 9.59
C ARG A 1025 -11.90 -8.13 10.65
N ASN A 1026 -12.30 -6.95 11.11
CA ASN A 1026 -11.48 -6.17 12.05
C ASN A 1026 -11.74 -6.64 13.48
N PRO A 1027 -10.67 -6.89 14.25
CA PRO A 1027 -10.78 -7.16 15.67
C PRO A 1027 -11.47 -6.01 16.41
N ILE A 1028 -12.22 -6.36 17.44
CA ILE A 1028 -12.77 -5.43 18.43
C ILE A 1028 -12.42 -6.01 19.79
N GLY A 1029 -11.79 -5.21 20.66
CA GLY A 1029 -11.49 -5.61 22.03
C GLY A 1029 -12.30 -4.85 23.08
N VAL A 1030 -11.91 -5.09 24.32
CA VAL A 1030 -12.41 -4.46 25.55
C VAL A 1030 -11.24 -4.23 26.50
N ALA A 1031 -11.36 -3.25 27.38
CA ALA A 1031 -10.33 -2.99 28.38
C ALA A 1031 -10.86 -3.13 29.81
N LEU A 1032 -10.02 -3.65 30.69
CA LEU A 1032 -10.16 -3.65 32.14
C LEU A 1032 -9.23 -2.57 32.72
N VAL A 1033 -9.80 -1.65 33.48
CA VAL A 1033 -9.08 -0.56 34.18
C VAL A 1033 -9.11 -0.84 35.67
N GLY A 1034 -7.97 -0.73 36.33
CA GLY A 1034 -7.84 -0.91 37.78
C GLY A 1034 -7.16 0.27 38.46
N THR A 1035 -7.02 0.21 39.78
CA THR A 1035 -6.22 1.18 40.56
C THR A 1035 -4.72 0.84 40.53
N ALA A 1036 -3.86 1.69 41.09
CA ALA A 1036 -2.41 1.46 41.12
C ALA A 1036 -2.03 0.07 41.67
N PHE A 1037 -1.10 -0.59 40.99
CA PHE A 1037 -0.53 -1.90 41.32
C PHE A 1037 -1.53 -3.08 41.37
N SER A 1038 -2.68 -2.93 40.69
CA SER A 1038 -3.73 -3.95 40.57
C SER A 1038 -3.53 -4.94 39.42
N GLU A 1039 -2.35 -4.96 38.77
CA GLU A 1039 -2.11 -5.79 37.57
C GLU A 1039 -2.38 -7.28 37.82
N ALA A 1040 -2.11 -7.79 39.02
CA ALA A 1040 -2.39 -9.18 39.38
C ALA A 1040 -3.88 -9.50 39.34
N THR A 1041 -4.73 -8.57 39.78
CA THR A 1041 -6.21 -8.71 39.70
C THR A 1041 -6.66 -8.63 38.25
N LEU A 1042 -6.21 -7.60 37.51
CA LEU A 1042 -6.60 -7.43 36.10
C LEU A 1042 -6.21 -8.63 35.24
N LEU A 1043 -5.00 -9.18 35.44
CA LEU A 1043 -4.53 -10.36 34.72
C LEU A 1043 -5.33 -11.62 35.09
N ALA A 1044 -5.69 -11.80 36.36
CA ALA A 1044 -6.52 -12.94 36.77
C ALA A 1044 -7.93 -12.87 36.17
N ASP A 1045 -8.56 -11.69 36.24
CA ASP A 1045 -9.90 -11.43 35.69
C ASP A 1045 -9.91 -11.55 34.16
N GLY A 1046 -8.94 -10.91 33.50
CA GLY A 1046 -8.75 -11.00 32.06
C GLY A 1046 -8.48 -12.43 31.58
N TYR A 1047 -7.72 -13.23 32.34
CA TYR A 1047 -7.46 -14.63 32.00
C TYR A 1047 -8.74 -15.46 32.09
N ALA A 1048 -9.53 -15.32 33.16
CA ALA A 1048 -10.82 -16.03 33.27
C ALA A 1048 -11.75 -15.69 32.10
N LEU A 1049 -11.83 -14.41 31.73
CA LEU A 1049 -12.65 -13.93 30.62
C LEU A 1049 -12.14 -14.42 29.25
N GLU A 1050 -10.84 -14.35 29.01
CA GLU A 1050 -10.20 -14.89 27.80
C GLU A 1050 -10.50 -16.38 27.63
N GLN A 1051 -10.33 -17.17 28.69
CA GLN A 1051 -10.52 -18.62 28.66
C GLN A 1051 -11.98 -19.03 28.42
N ALA A 1052 -12.94 -18.17 28.77
CA ALA A 1052 -14.36 -18.41 28.56
C ALA A 1052 -14.83 -18.03 27.15
N THR A 1053 -14.21 -17.02 26.54
CA THR A 1053 -14.62 -16.46 25.25
C THR A 1053 -13.83 -17.04 24.09
N ALA A 1054 -12.49 -17.15 24.22
CA ALA A 1054 -11.57 -17.70 23.23
C ALA A 1054 -11.79 -17.18 21.79
N VAL A 1055 -12.07 -15.88 21.65
CA VAL A 1055 -12.55 -15.27 20.41
C VAL A 1055 -11.47 -14.82 19.44
N ARG A 1056 -10.18 -14.77 19.84
CA ARG A 1056 -9.09 -14.35 18.95
C ARG A 1056 -8.94 -15.31 17.77
N LEU A 1057 -8.92 -14.76 16.57
CA LEU A 1057 -8.57 -15.44 15.32
C LEU A 1057 -7.21 -14.94 14.80
N ALA A 1058 -6.50 -15.79 14.06
CA ALA A 1058 -5.28 -15.38 13.37
C ALA A 1058 -5.62 -14.44 12.20
N PRO A 1059 -4.72 -13.51 11.81
CA PRO A 1059 -4.93 -12.64 10.65
C PRO A 1059 -5.22 -13.41 9.36
N SER A 1060 -4.64 -14.59 9.18
CA SER A 1060 -4.90 -15.46 8.03
C SER A 1060 -6.28 -16.11 8.03
N ASP A 1061 -6.95 -16.22 9.18
CA ASP A 1061 -8.34 -16.70 9.25
C ASP A 1061 -9.33 -15.60 8.87
N THR A 1062 -9.04 -14.36 9.29
CA THR A 1062 -9.93 -13.23 9.02
C THR A 1062 -9.70 -12.63 7.63
N ASN A 1063 -8.48 -12.73 7.10
CA ASN A 1063 -8.14 -12.24 5.77
C ASN A 1063 -7.23 -13.19 4.98
N PRO A 1064 -7.76 -14.35 4.55
CA PRO A 1064 -7.00 -15.41 3.92
C PRO A 1064 -6.23 -14.96 2.66
N SER A 1065 -6.79 -14.06 1.86
CA SER A 1065 -6.18 -13.63 0.61
C SER A 1065 -4.83 -12.93 0.82
N MET A 1066 -4.64 -12.17 1.90
CA MET A 1066 -3.37 -11.50 2.18
C MET A 1066 -2.26 -12.45 2.66
N TRP A 1067 -2.64 -13.59 3.25
CA TRP A 1067 -1.72 -14.50 3.92
C TRP A 1067 -1.42 -15.80 3.15
N ARG A 1068 -2.05 -15.97 1.98
CA ARG A 1068 -1.91 -17.16 1.12
C ARG A 1068 -0.50 -17.48 0.65
N CYS A 1069 0.42 -16.50 0.71
CA CYS A 1069 1.83 -16.63 0.31
C CYS A 1069 2.80 -16.64 1.49
N VAL A 1070 2.32 -16.80 2.71
CA VAL A 1070 3.14 -16.85 3.92
C VAL A 1070 3.07 -18.25 4.52
N PRO A 1071 4.08 -19.13 4.32
CA PRO A 1071 4.07 -20.47 4.88
C PRO A 1071 3.94 -20.45 6.39
N GLY A 1072 3.21 -21.43 6.93
CA GLY A 1072 2.88 -21.49 8.35
C GLY A 1072 1.74 -20.55 8.78
N SER A 1073 1.10 -19.85 7.83
CA SER A 1073 -0.23 -19.28 8.07
C SER A 1073 -1.29 -20.39 8.10
N THR A 1074 -2.45 -20.12 8.73
CA THR A 1074 -3.58 -21.07 8.72
C THR A 1074 -4.20 -21.23 7.32
N PHE A 1075 -4.01 -20.23 6.46
CA PHE A 1075 -4.49 -20.18 5.09
C PHE A 1075 -3.31 -19.97 4.13
N PHE A 1076 -2.55 -21.04 3.86
CA PHE A 1076 -1.46 -21.02 2.90
C PHE A 1076 -1.85 -21.77 1.62
N THR A 1077 -1.79 -21.09 0.46
CA THR A 1077 -2.04 -21.68 -0.88
C THR A 1077 -1.02 -21.13 -1.87
N GLY A 1078 0.14 -21.78 -1.94
CA GLY A 1078 1.29 -21.32 -2.72
C GLY A 1078 1.03 -21.14 -4.22
N GLU A 1079 0.06 -21.86 -4.80
CA GLU A 1079 -0.32 -21.73 -6.21
C GLU A 1079 -1.02 -20.41 -6.57
N LEU A 1080 -1.50 -19.64 -5.58
CA LEU A 1080 -2.24 -18.38 -5.80
C LEU A 1080 -1.37 -17.12 -5.59
N CYS A 1081 -0.05 -17.28 -5.53
CA CYS A 1081 0.86 -16.16 -5.27
C CYS A 1081 1.09 -15.25 -6.49
N ASN A 1082 1.38 -13.98 -6.22
CA ASN A 1082 1.71 -12.99 -7.24
C ASN A 1082 3.22 -13.02 -7.54
N PRO A 1083 3.67 -12.59 -8.73
CA PRO A 1083 5.09 -12.40 -9.01
C PRO A 1083 5.78 -11.47 -8.02
N GLY A 1084 6.99 -11.84 -7.64
CA GLY A 1084 7.71 -11.22 -6.53
C GLY A 1084 7.50 -11.94 -5.20
N ASP A 1085 6.49 -12.82 -5.08
CA ASP A 1085 6.37 -13.73 -3.94
C ASP A 1085 7.33 -14.92 -4.14
N ARG A 1086 8.28 -15.11 -3.21
CA ARG A 1086 9.38 -16.08 -3.42
C ARG A 1086 9.00 -17.55 -3.44
N LEU A 1087 7.79 -17.90 -3.03
CA LEU A 1087 7.30 -19.28 -3.10
C LEU A 1087 7.07 -19.76 -4.55
N LEU A 1088 6.98 -18.84 -5.50
CA LEU A 1088 6.95 -19.16 -6.93
C LEU A 1088 8.36 -19.49 -7.50
N GLN A 1089 9.44 -19.11 -6.79
CA GLN A 1089 10.82 -19.30 -7.26
C GLN A 1089 11.48 -20.59 -6.76
N SER A 1090 10.88 -21.29 -5.79
CA SER A 1090 11.44 -22.47 -5.12
C SER A 1090 10.90 -23.82 -5.63
N GLY A 1091 9.91 -23.82 -6.52
CA GLY A 1091 9.50 -25.02 -7.26
C GLY A 1091 10.46 -25.32 -8.42
N PRO A 1092 10.63 -26.60 -8.85
CA PRO A 1092 11.23 -26.85 -10.14
C PRO A 1092 10.41 -26.09 -11.18
N ARG A 1093 11.04 -25.17 -11.91
CA ARG A 1093 10.43 -24.49 -13.07
C ARG A 1093 9.89 -25.61 -13.96
N ARG A 1094 8.56 -25.76 -14.00
CA ARG A 1094 7.90 -26.77 -14.82
C ARG A 1094 8.03 -26.42 -16.28
#